data_AF-A0A7Y3ASP9-F1
#
_entry.id   AF-A0A7Y3ASP9-F1
#
_cell.length_a   1.000
_cell.length_b   1.000
_cell.length_c   1.000
_cell.angle_alpha   90.00
_cell.angle_beta   90.00
_cell.angle_gamma   90.00
#
_symmetry.space_group_name_H-M   'P 1'
#
loop_
_entity.id
_entity.type
_entity.pdbx_description
1 polymer ?
#
loop_
_entity_poly.entity_id
_entity_poly.type
_entity_poly.pdbx_seq_one_letter_code
_entity_poly.pdbx_strand_id
1 'polypeptide(L)'
;HVPRIRIHPDNPDIVYAAVLGNIYKPTQDRGIYKSTDGGNTWRKTLFVNEQAGAVDLIMDPNNPRILYASTWRAKRTPYSLSSGGEGSALWKSTDSGETWSEISKNEGFPKDTLGIIGVTVSPKNSERVWAIVEQKEKGGLYRSEDGGNKWTQVNSERKLRQRAWYYTRLYADTEDEDVVYVLNVRYHKSTDGGKSFNTFNAPHGDHHDLWIAPENSQRMIIGDDGGAQISYDGGQTWSTYYNQPTAQFYRVTTDNDFPFRIYVAQQDNSTIRIKHRSDGSSIGEDDWEETAGGESAHIAVDPLDNDIVYGGSYGGFLTRVNHKTGTVRGVNVWPDNPMGYGAEGMKYRFQWNFPIIFSKHDPKKLYTFSNHVHLSENEGQSWELLSEDLTRNDPAKLVSSGGPITQDNTGVEYYCTIFAANESPLKEGLLWVGSDDGLIHVSKNGGESWENVTPSNMPEWNMVNSIEPSAFDEGTCYVAATRYKLGDFKPYLYKTSDFGKTWTKITNGINNEHFTRVLREDPKRKGLLYAGTETGMYISFNDGQNWQAFQLNLPIVPITDLTLKDDKLIVATQGRSLWIIDDLTVLHQLDSAKKNATTILFKPKDAYRTKGRAAIEPSKTEGQNHPAGVLTQFYLKDWDKKDSIALTYMSMAGDTLANFTTYSDKKEKKLKVKKGGNTHVWDTRGKGAEKLEGMILWWANLDGAKAVPGTYKVYLNRNGTSISETFAILPDPRAEVSLADMQKQYDFISDINSTIDKAHKSIKKIRKITSQLSAFTKQYKGNSTTEDLVEKATKMKKGFEEIEKALYQTKNRSGQDPLNFPIRLTNKLAHLNSLVSIDDFPPTEQDIAVKNELTTKINAQLKTFDAMIDREIKEFNKAFNDLKLNYLFIEE
;
A
#
# COMPACT_ATOMS: atom_id res chain seq x y z
N HIS A 1 23.83 4.94 9.38
CA HIS A 1 23.86 4.23 8.09
C HIS A 1 24.81 3.05 8.16
N VAL A 2 24.37 1.86 7.75
CA VAL A 2 25.17 0.61 7.68
C VAL A 2 25.15 0.10 6.24
N PRO A 3 26.13 0.49 5.39
CA PRO A 3 26.11 0.13 3.96
C PRO A 3 26.41 -1.33 3.63
N ARG A 4 27.12 -2.08 4.49
CA ARG A 4 27.48 -3.47 4.23
C ARG A 4 27.46 -4.31 5.50
N ILE A 5 27.01 -5.56 5.34
CA ILE A 5 27.13 -6.62 6.34
C ILE A 5 27.77 -7.83 5.64
N ARG A 6 28.68 -8.51 6.33
CA ARG A 6 29.28 -9.78 5.90
C ARG A 6 29.16 -10.80 7.02
N ILE A 7 28.67 -11.98 6.68
CA ILE A 7 28.52 -13.11 7.60
C ILE A 7 29.61 -14.12 7.24
N HIS A 8 30.30 -14.68 8.22
CA HIS A 8 31.31 -15.70 7.98
C HIS A 8 30.67 -16.95 7.35
N PRO A 9 31.26 -17.54 6.30
CA PRO A 9 30.62 -18.60 5.50
C PRO A 9 30.28 -19.85 6.32
N ASP A 10 31.16 -20.22 7.26
CA ASP A 10 31.00 -21.45 8.06
C ASP A 10 30.54 -21.19 9.51
N ASN A 11 30.32 -19.93 9.91
CA ASN A 11 29.94 -19.60 11.28
C ASN A 11 29.05 -18.35 11.34
N PRO A 12 27.72 -18.50 11.40
CA PRO A 12 26.81 -17.36 11.37
C PRO A 12 26.89 -16.46 12.61
N ASP A 13 27.55 -16.89 13.69
CA ASP A 13 27.76 -16.06 14.88
C ASP A 13 28.81 -14.97 14.62
N ILE A 14 29.71 -15.16 13.64
CA ILE A 14 30.72 -14.18 13.27
C ILE A 14 30.17 -13.28 12.16
N VAL A 15 29.87 -12.03 12.53
CA VAL A 15 29.29 -11.04 11.62
C VAL A 15 30.12 -9.76 11.65
N TYR A 16 30.28 -9.14 10.50
CA TYR A 16 30.96 -7.86 10.33
C TYR A 16 30.01 -6.82 9.76
N ALA A 17 30.05 -5.60 10.28
CA ALA A 17 29.26 -4.48 9.78
C ALA A 17 30.18 -3.32 9.39
N ALA A 18 30.05 -2.85 8.16
CA ALA A 18 30.59 -1.57 7.74
C ALA A 18 29.62 -0.47 8.12
N VAL A 19 30.06 0.46 8.96
CA VAL A 19 29.24 1.55 9.49
C VAL A 19 29.77 2.88 8.96
N LEU A 20 29.05 3.45 7.99
CA LEU A 20 29.29 4.81 7.53
C LEU A 20 28.91 5.82 8.62
N GLY A 21 27.94 5.48 9.47
CA GLY A 21 27.50 6.30 10.60
C GLY A 21 26.48 7.36 10.22
N ASN A 22 26.47 8.47 10.96
CA ASN A 22 25.60 9.62 10.71
C ASN A 22 26.23 10.49 9.62
N ILE A 23 25.56 10.64 8.47
CA ILE A 23 26.09 11.42 7.33
C ILE A 23 25.93 12.94 7.47
N TYR A 24 25.18 13.40 8.47
CA TYR A 24 24.85 14.81 8.68
C TYR A 24 25.78 15.51 9.68
N LYS A 25 26.41 14.76 10.59
CA LYS A 25 27.34 15.30 11.60
C LYS A 25 28.50 14.34 11.87
N PRO A 26 29.62 14.84 12.42
CA PRO A 26 30.67 13.97 12.93
C PRO A 26 30.12 13.04 14.02
N THR A 27 30.57 11.79 14.04
CA THR A 27 30.20 10.82 15.07
C THR A 27 31.31 9.80 15.28
N GLN A 28 31.45 9.33 16.52
CA GLN A 28 32.35 8.24 16.88
C GLN A 28 31.82 6.87 16.43
N ASP A 29 30.56 6.73 16.00
CA ASP A 29 29.95 5.44 15.65
C ASP A 29 30.48 4.81 14.36
N ARG A 30 31.27 5.56 13.58
CA ARG A 30 31.80 5.13 12.28
C ARG A 30 32.80 3.97 12.43
N GLY A 31 32.96 3.15 11.40
CA GLY A 31 34.02 2.13 11.35
C GLY A 31 33.57 0.73 10.96
N ILE A 32 34.43 -0.26 11.18
CA ILE A 32 34.09 -1.69 11.07
C ILE A 32 33.78 -2.23 12.46
N TYR A 33 32.67 -2.96 12.58
CA TYR A 33 32.29 -3.67 13.77
C TYR A 33 32.29 -5.17 13.53
N LYS A 34 32.63 -5.93 14.56
CA LYS A 34 32.61 -7.39 14.57
C LYS A 34 31.76 -7.89 15.74
N SER A 35 30.87 -8.83 15.44
CA SER A 35 30.14 -9.65 16.39
C SER A 35 30.68 -11.08 16.32
N THR A 36 30.60 -11.79 17.45
CA THR A 36 30.93 -13.22 17.57
C THR A 36 29.79 -13.98 18.27
N ASP A 37 28.59 -13.41 18.27
CA ASP A 37 27.39 -13.92 18.93
C ASP A 37 26.11 -13.67 18.10
N GLY A 38 26.24 -13.65 16.77
CA GLY A 38 25.12 -13.53 15.85
C GLY A 38 24.52 -12.12 15.76
N GLY A 39 25.27 -11.10 16.19
CA GLY A 39 24.86 -9.69 16.15
C GLY A 39 24.21 -9.19 17.44
N ASN A 40 24.24 -9.95 18.53
CA ASN A 40 23.75 -9.50 19.84
C ASN A 40 24.65 -8.43 20.45
N THR A 41 25.98 -8.62 20.35
CA THR A 41 26.98 -7.65 20.77
C THR A 41 28.00 -7.37 19.67
N TRP A 42 28.54 -6.16 19.66
CA TRP A 42 29.45 -5.67 18.62
C TRP A 42 30.64 -4.95 19.24
N ARG A 43 31.85 -5.24 18.75
CA ARG A 43 33.06 -4.45 19.04
C ARG A 43 33.53 -3.74 17.78
N LYS A 44 33.98 -2.50 17.91
CA LYS A 44 34.59 -1.74 16.81
C LYS A 44 36.05 -2.18 16.63
N THR A 45 36.43 -2.57 15.41
CA THR A 45 37.79 -3.06 15.10
C THR A 45 38.55 -2.16 14.13
N LEU A 46 37.86 -1.29 13.40
CA LEU A 46 38.48 -0.22 12.61
C LEU A 46 37.77 1.10 12.88
N PHE A 47 38.52 2.13 13.27
CA PHE A 47 38.06 3.51 13.37
C PHE A 47 39.15 4.42 12.82
N VAL A 48 38.77 5.37 11.97
CA VAL A 48 39.75 6.29 11.35
C VAL A 48 39.60 7.68 11.96
N ASN A 49 38.41 8.28 11.84
CA ASN A 49 38.05 9.53 12.50
C ASN A 49 36.52 9.70 12.52
N GLU A 50 36.02 10.79 13.09
CA GLU A 50 34.58 11.05 13.24
C GLU A 50 33.83 11.45 11.95
N GLN A 51 34.56 11.70 10.86
CA GLN A 51 34.03 12.18 9.58
C GLN A 51 34.10 11.12 8.47
N ALA A 52 34.97 10.12 8.60
CA ALA A 52 35.15 9.02 7.66
C ALA A 52 34.63 7.71 8.25
N GLY A 53 33.70 7.06 7.55
CA GLY A 53 33.12 5.79 7.98
C GLY A 53 33.26 4.70 6.93
N ALA A 54 33.07 3.45 7.35
CA ALA A 54 33.24 2.32 6.44
C ALA A 54 32.07 2.24 5.45
N VAL A 55 32.39 2.11 4.16
CA VAL A 55 31.41 2.10 3.07
C VAL A 55 31.42 0.81 2.26
N ASP A 56 32.57 0.14 2.14
CA ASP A 56 32.67 -1.20 1.58
C ASP A 56 33.34 -2.17 2.54
N LEU A 57 32.98 -3.44 2.40
CA LEU A 57 33.54 -4.55 3.16
C LEU A 57 33.37 -5.83 2.35
N ILE A 58 34.46 -6.49 2.01
CA ILE A 58 34.46 -7.77 1.30
C ILE A 58 35.37 -8.75 2.04
N MET A 59 34.95 -10.02 2.04
CA MET A 59 35.70 -11.13 2.59
C MET A 59 36.26 -11.95 1.44
N ASP A 60 37.50 -12.41 1.57
CA ASP A 60 38.06 -13.37 0.63
C ASP A 60 37.30 -14.70 0.74
N PRO A 61 36.65 -15.16 -0.35
CA PRO A 61 35.85 -16.39 -0.33
C PRO A 61 36.69 -17.65 -0.11
N ASN A 62 38.01 -17.61 -0.37
CA ASN A 62 38.90 -18.75 -0.17
C ASN A 62 39.57 -18.74 1.21
N ASN A 63 39.59 -17.60 1.90
CA ASN A 63 40.16 -17.48 3.25
C ASN A 63 39.44 -16.37 4.03
N PRO A 64 38.42 -16.70 4.84
CA PRO A 64 37.60 -15.71 5.55
C PRO A 64 38.35 -14.93 6.65
N ARG A 65 39.63 -15.21 6.88
CA ARG A 65 40.52 -14.36 7.71
C ARG A 65 40.97 -13.11 6.97
N ILE A 66 40.94 -13.10 5.64
CA ILE A 66 41.33 -11.95 4.83
C ILE A 66 40.08 -11.12 4.54
N LEU A 67 40.11 -9.85 4.94
CA LEU A 67 39.06 -8.89 4.66
C LEU A 67 39.65 -7.63 4.05
N TYR A 68 38.89 -7.01 3.14
CA TYR A 68 39.17 -5.68 2.63
C TYR A 68 38.02 -4.75 2.98
N ALA A 69 38.33 -3.53 3.40
CA ALA A 69 37.35 -2.53 3.76
C ALA A 69 37.76 -1.17 3.23
N SER A 70 36.79 -0.34 2.84
CA SER A 70 37.04 1.06 2.51
C SER A 70 36.37 1.98 3.50
N THR A 71 37.08 3.03 3.90
CA THR A 71 36.53 4.16 4.64
C THR A 71 36.36 5.34 3.71
N TRP A 72 35.34 6.15 3.96
CA TRP A 72 34.96 7.27 3.10
C TRP A 72 34.49 8.45 3.94
N ARG A 73 35.12 9.61 3.71
CA ARG A 73 34.64 10.89 4.22
C ARG A 73 33.46 11.37 3.38
N ALA A 74 32.28 11.31 3.98
CA ALA A 74 31.02 11.72 3.37
C ALA A 74 30.25 12.65 4.32
N LYS A 75 29.83 13.81 3.80
CA LYS A 75 28.96 14.75 4.50
C LYS A 75 27.78 15.12 3.61
N ARG A 76 26.57 15.06 4.17
CA ARG A 76 25.35 15.60 3.58
C ARG A 76 24.83 16.73 4.45
N THR A 77 24.34 17.78 3.82
CA THR A 77 23.65 18.91 4.45
C THR A 77 22.29 19.10 3.76
N PRO A 78 21.42 20.04 4.21
CA PRO A 78 20.21 20.37 3.47
C PRO A 78 20.47 20.83 2.03
N TYR A 79 21.63 21.44 1.77
CA TYR A 79 21.96 22.17 0.56
C TYR A 79 23.21 21.66 -0.17
N SER A 80 23.80 20.55 0.28
CA SER A 80 25.00 19.99 -0.36
C SER A 80 25.26 18.55 0.01
N LEU A 81 26.04 17.89 -0.84
CA LEU A 81 26.80 16.68 -0.53
C LEU A 81 28.29 16.96 -0.78
N SER A 82 29.17 16.23 -0.09
CA SER A 82 30.62 16.44 -0.19
C SER A 82 31.38 15.12 -0.06
N SER A 83 31.97 14.67 -1.17
CA SER A 83 32.74 13.42 -1.25
C SER A 83 34.24 13.63 -1.10
N GLY A 84 34.85 12.85 -0.22
CA GLY A 84 36.30 12.71 -0.13
C GLY A 84 37.00 13.66 0.83
N GLY A 85 38.22 13.28 1.21
CA GLY A 85 39.04 13.97 2.21
C GLY A 85 39.70 13.01 3.18
N GLU A 86 40.24 13.57 4.27
CA GLU A 86 41.00 12.82 5.25
C GLU A 86 40.20 11.65 5.85
N GLY A 87 40.83 10.48 5.86
CA GLY A 87 40.26 9.22 6.33
C GLY A 87 39.55 8.40 5.26
N SER A 88 39.41 8.90 4.03
CA SER A 88 39.06 8.05 2.89
C SER A 88 40.26 7.16 2.51
N ALA A 89 40.11 5.84 2.59
CA ALA A 89 41.22 4.90 2.42
C ALA A 89 40.74 3.47 2.14
N LEU A 90 41.67 2.61 1.68
CA LEU A 90 41.47 1.18 1.50
C LEU A 90 42.33 0.40 2.50
N TRP A 91 41.71 -0.57 3.17
CA TRP A 91 42.28 -1.32 4.28
C TRP A 91 42.24 -2.82 4.01
N LYS A 92 43.22 -3.56 4.54
CA LYS A 92 43.29 -5.02 4.56
C LYS A 92 43.48 -5.53 5.98
N SER A 93 42.75 -6.59 6.33
CA SER A 93 43.00 -7.42 7.49
C SER A 93 43.36 -8.83 7.03
N THR A 94 44.23 -9.52 7.78
CA THR A 94 44.62 -10.92 7.55
C THR A 94 44.35 -11.81 8.76
N ASP A 95 43.70 -11.27 9.80
CA ASP A 95 43.46 -11.89 11.11
C ASP A 95 41.97 -11.87 11.49
N SER A 96 41.08 -12.02 10.50
CA SER A 96 39.62 -11.97 10.70
C SER A 96 39.14 -10.63 11.27
N GLY A 97 39.73 -9.54 10.81
CA GLY A 97 39.26 -8.18 11.10
C GLY A 97 39.58 -7.69 12.51
N GLU A 98 40.56 -8.30 13.20
CA GLU A 98 41.05 -7.79 14.49
C GLU A 98 41.99 -6.60 14.28
N THR A 99 42.89 -6.66 13.29
CA THR A 99 43.79 -5.57 12.92
C THR A 99 43.71 -5.25 11.43
N TRP A 100 44.04 -4.00 11.08
CA TRP A 100 43.88 -3.44 9.74
C TRP A 100 45.12 -2.64 9.31
N SER A 101 45.58 -2.87 8.09
CA SER A 101 46.66 -2.11 7.43
C SER A 101 46.11 -1.30 6.27
N GLU A 102 46.53 -0.04 6.15
CA GLU A 102 46.13 0.84 5.05
C GLU A 102 46.93 0.49 3.79
N ILE A 103 46.26 -0.07 2.78
CA ILE A 103 46.87 -0.50 1.52
C ILE A 103 46.72 0.53 0.39
N SER A 104 45.94 1.61 0.60
CA SER A 104 45.86 2.74 -0.34
C SER A 104 47.14 3.59 -0.39
N LYS A 105 48.11 3.35 0.49
CA LYS A 105 49.43 3.99 0.48
C LYS A 105 50.48 3.24 -0.34
N ASN A 106 50.13 2.04 -0.80
CA ASN A 106 51.05 1.15 -1.50
C ASN A 106 51.35 1.63 -2.92
N GLU A 107 52.40 1.05 -3.51
CA GLU A 107 52.90 1.44 -4.83
C GLU A 107 51.80 1.35 -5.90
N GLY A 108 51.68 2.39 -6.72
CA GLY A 108 50.78 2.44 -7.88
C GLY A 108 49.33 2.86 -7.59
N PHE A 109 48.93 2.97 -6.32
CA PHE A 109 47.63 3.54 -5.94
C PHE A 109 47.61 5.07 -6.12
N PRO A 110 46.46 5.72 -6.40
CA PRO A 110 46.41 7.17 -6.57
C PRO A 110 46.72 7.90 -5.27
N LYS A 111 47.39 9.06 -5.41
CA LYS A 111 47.78 9.94 -4.30
C LYS A 111 46.79 11.09 -4.14
N ASP A 112 47.04 11.94 -3.13
CA ASP A 112 46.22 13.09 -2.75
C ASP A 112 44.83 12.69 -2.21
N THR A 113 43.84 13.58 -2.34
CA THR A 113 42.51 13.41 -1.76
C THR A 113 41.75 12.25 -2.40
N LEU A 114 41.48 11.22 -1.60
CA LEU A 114 40.66 10.07 -1.99
C LEU A 114 39.19 10.29 -1.64
N GLY A 115 38.31 9.81 -2.52
CA GLY A 115 36.87 9.78 -2.37
C GLY A 115 36.36 8.41 -1.95
N ILE A 116 35.16 8.05 -2.40
CA ILE A 116 34.63 6.70 -2.19
C ILE A 116 35.48 5.65 -2.96
N ILE A 117 35.63 4.47 -2.36
CA ILE A 117 36.34 3.33 -2.95
C ILE A 117 35.45 2.09 -2.82
N GLY A 118 35.21 1.41 -3.95
CA GLY A 118 34.66 0.07 -3.97
C GLY A 118 35.78 -0.96 -4.11
N VAL A 119 35.61 -2.17 -3.57
CA VAL A 119 36.62 -3.24 -3.63
C VAL A 119 35.99 -4.62 -3.83
N THR A 120 36.61 -5.45 -4.66
CA THR A 120 36.29 -6.89 -4.77
C THR A 120 37.56 -7.71 -4.93
N VAL A 121 37.50 -8.97 -4.50
CA VAL A 121 38.55 -9.99 -4.68
C VAL A 121 38.03 -11.08 -5.60
N SER A 122 38.90 -11.66 -6.43
CA SER A 122 38.51 -12.78 -7.30
C SER A 122 38.29 -14.06 -6.47
N PRO A 123 37.13 -14.72 -6.59
CA PRO A 123 36.93 -16.06 -6.02
C PRO A 123 37.87 -17.12 -6.60
N LYS A 124 38.42 -16.93 -7.80
CA LYS A 124 39.38 -17.86 -8.42
C LYS A 124 40.82 -17.61 -8.01
N ASN A 125 41.15 -16.39 -7.56
CA ASN A 125 42.50 -16.01 -7.20
C ASN A 125 42.48 -14.93 -6.11
N SER A 126 42.75 -15.33 -4.86
CA SER A 126 42.80 -14.44 -3.69
C SER A 126 43.81 -13.31 -3.77
N GLU A 127 44.84 -13.43 -4.62
CA GLU A 127 45.83 -12.38 -4.85
C GLU A 127 45.33 -11.32 -5.83
N ARG A 128 44.29 -11.63 -6.61
CA ARG A 128 43.68 -10.68 -7.54
C ARG A 128 42.60 -9.85 -6.86
N VAL A 129 42.87 -8.55 -6.75
CA VAL A 129 41.97 -7.57 -6.13
C VAL A 129 41.75 -6.41 -7.08
N TRP A 130 40.51 -5.96 -7.22
CA TRP A 130 40.17 -4.73 -7.92
C TRP A 130 39.65 -3.67 -6.95
N ALA A 131 39.95 -2.41 -7.24
CA ALA A 131 39.42 -1.26 -6.54
C ALA A 131 38.97 -0.19 -7.54
N ILE A 132 37.72 0.28 -7.44
CA ILE A 132 37.25 1.44 -8.19
C ILE A 132 37.33 2.67 -7.28
N VAL A 133 38.05 3.69 -7.73
CA VAL A 133 38.51 4.79 -6.87
C VAL A 133 38.03 6.13 -7.42
N GLU A 134 37.33 6.88 -6.57
CA GLU A 134 37.06 8.30 -6.80
C GLU A 134 38.30 9.13 -6.44
N GLN A 135 38.88 9.79 -7.45
CA GLN A 135 39.98 10.73 -7.31
C GLN A 135 39.93 11.71 -8.50
N LYS A 136 40.37 12.96 -8.28
CA LYS A 136 40.19 14.08 -9.22
C LYS A 136 40.80 13.82 -10.60
N GLU A 137 42.08 13.50 -10.65
CA GLU A 137 42.86 13.34 -11.90
C GLU A 137 43.08 11.87 -12.26
N LYS A 138 43.40 11.03 -11.27
CA LYS A 138 43.72 9.59 -11.42
C LYS A 138 42.63 8.66 -10.91
N GLY A 139 41.37 9.10 -10.86
CA GLY A 139 40.24 8.22 -10.56
C GLY A 139 40.03 7.16 -11.64
N GLY A 140 39.61 5.96 -11.27
CA GLY A 140 39.40 4.84 -12.20
C GLY A 140 39.44 3.47 -11.51
N LEU A 141 39.56 2.42 -12.32
CA LEU A 141 39.69 1.04 -11.85
C LEU A 141 41.17 0.66 -11.72
N TYR A 142 41.52 0.15 -10.55
CA TYR A 142 42.82 -0.36 -10.20
C TYR A 142 42.76 -1.86 -9.98
N ARG A 143 43.84 -2.56 -10.30
CA ARG A 143 44.01 -4.00 -10.07
C ARG A 143 45.35 -4.29 -9.39
N SER A 144 45.34 -5.24 -8.48
CA SER A 144 46.50 -5.84 -7.83
C SER A 144 46.53 -7.34 -8.13
N GLU A 145 47.72 -7.92 -8.25
CA GLU A 145 47.97 -9.36 -8.44
C GLU A 145 48.72 -9.98 -7.25
N ASP A 146 48.85 -9.22 -6.16
CA ASP A 146 49.62 -9.58 -4.95
C ASP A 146 48.86 -9.19 -3.68
N GLY A 147 47.53 -9.25 -3.74
CA GLY A 147 46.65 -9.07 -2.59
C GLY A 147 46.64 -7.63 -2.05
N GLY A 148 46.94 -6.64 -2.90
CA GLY A 148 46.92 -5.21 -2.57
C GLY A 148 48.29 -4.60 -2.22
N ASN A 149 49.41 -5.31 -2.42
CA ASN A 149 50.75 -4.78 -2.15
C ASN A 149 51.25 -3.84 -3.26
N LYS A 150 50.86 -4.09 -4.52
CA LYS A 150 51.11 -3.22 -5.66
C LYS A 150 49.87 -3.10 -6.54
N TRP A 151 49.63 -1.90 -7.03
CA TRP A 151 48.45 -1.56 -7.84
C TRP A 151 48.83 -1.07 -9.23
N THR A 152 47.97 -1.36 -10.20
CA THR A 152 48.04 -0.82 -11.56
C THR A 152 46.68 -0.24 -11.94
N GLN A 153 46.63 0.98 -12.45
CA GLN A 153 45.42 1.53 -13.04
C GLN A 153 45.16 0.81 -14.37
N VAL A 154 44.09 0.02 -14.44
CA VAL A 154 43.76 -0.78 -15.63
C VAL A 154 42.75 -0.09 -16.55
N ASN A 155 41.94 0.82 -16.02
CA ASN A 155 40.97 1.59 -16.80
C ASN A 155 40.66 2.96 -16.14
N SER A 156 40.56 4.01 -16.96
CA SER A 156 40.31 5.40 -16.52
C SER A 156 39.01 5.99 -17.06
N GLU A 157 38.14 5.19 -17.69
CA GLU A 157 36.89 5.66 -18.28
C GLU A 157 35.98 6.28 -17.21
N ARG A 158 35.54 7.52 -17.44
CA ARG A 158 34.65 8.23 -16.52
C ARG A 158 33.28 7.58 -16.40
N LYS A 159 32.83 6.82 -17.42
CA LYS A 159 31.54 6.13 -17.44
C LYS A 159 31.35 5.18 -16.25
N LEU A 160 32.45 4.60 -15.75
CA LEU A 160 32.45 3.71 -14.59
C LEU A 160 32.19 4.43 -13.26
N ARG A 161 32.26 5.77 -13.22
CA ARG A 161 32.26 6.60 -12.00
C ARG A 161 31.61 7.98 -12.21
N GLN A 162 30.58 8.07 -13.07
CA GLN A 162 29.98 9.35 -13.47
C GLN A 162 29.39 10.14 -12.31
N ARG A 163 28.74 9.47 -11.36
CA ARG A 163 28.25 10.03 -10.09
C ARG A 163 28.80 9.23 -8.92
N ALA A 164 30.09 9.39 -8.64
CA ALA A 164 30.83 8.55 -7.71
C ALA A 164 30.16 8.42 -6.33
N TRP A 165 29.57 9.50 -5.81
CA TRP A 165 28.81 9.50 -4.55
C TRP A 165 27.75 8.39 -4.47
N TYR A 166 27.04 8.14 -5.57
CA TYR A 166 25.97 7.14 -5.66
C TYR A 166 26.49 5.79 -6.17
N TYR A 167 27.41 5.80 -7.14
CA TYR A 167 27.87 4.58 -7.81
C TYR A 167 29.39 4.44 -7.80
N THR A 168 29.88 3.62 -6.88
CA THR A 168 31.27 3.17 -6.80
C THR A 168 31.31 1.75 -6.22
N ARG A 169 30.81 0.77 -6.99
CA ARG A 169 30.74 -0.65 -6.58
C ARG A 169 31.23 -1.56 -7.70
N LEU A 170 31.89 -2.66 -7.32
CA LEU A 170 32.31 -3.69 -8.26
C LEU A 170 32.22 -5.09 -7.65
N TYR A 171 32.09 -6.09 -8.52
CA TYR A 171 31.93 -7.50 -8.15
C TYR A 171 32.72 -8.37 -9.12
N ALA A 172 33.49 -9.32 -8.60
CA ALA A 172 34.16 -10.33 -9.42
C ALA A 172 33.23 -11.51 -9.70
N ASP A 173 33.38 -12.11 -10.87
CA ASP A 173 32.69 -13.35 -11.23
C ASP A 173 33.16 -14.53 -10.37
N THR A 174 32.27 -15.48 -10.12
CA THR A 174 32.55 -16.64 -9.25
C THR A 174 33.23 -17.80 -9.97
N GLU A 175 33.21 -17.79 -11.31
CA GLU A 175 33.71 -18.86 -12.17
C GLU A 175 34.88 -18.43 -13.07
N ASP A 176 35.05 -17.14 -13.35
CA ASP A 176 36.10 -16.58 -14.21
C ASP A 176 36.97 -15.51 -13.50
N GLU A 177 38.30 -15.63 -13.60
CA GLU A 177 39.26 -14.73 -12.93
C GLU A 177 39.45 -13.36 -13.59
N ASP A 178 38.97 -13.17 -14.82
CA ASP A 178 39.08 -11.93 -15.60
C ASP A 178 37.76 -11.17 -15.70
N VAL A 179 36.64 -11.77 -15.29
CA VAL A 179 35.33 -11.11 -15.35
C VAL A 179 35.08 -10.27 -14.10
N VAL A 180 34.79 -8.98 -14.33
CA VAL A 180 34.46 -8.02 -13.27
C VAL A 180 33.33 -7.09 -13.71
N TYR A 181 32.42 -6.82 -12.79
CA TYR A 181 31.26 -5.97 -12.96
C TYR A 181 31.47 -4.66 -12.21
N VAL A 182 31.03 -3.53 -12.78
CA VAL A 182 30.96 -2.23 -12.11
C VAL A 182 29.52 -1.76 -12.14
N LEU A 183 28.96 -1.44 -10.97
CA LEU A 183 27.58 -0.96 -10.88
C LEU A 183 27.52 0.56 -11.02
N ASN A 184 26.55 1.03 -11.78
CA ASN A 184 26.26 2.43 -12.09
C ASN A 184 24.79 2.57 -12.52
N VAL A 185 24.40 3.77 -12.97
CA VAL A 185 23.08 3.99 -13.63
C VAL A 185 22.77 2.86 -14.62
N ARG A 186 23.77 2.51 -15.43
CA ARG A 186 23.84 1.26 -16.19
C ARG A 186 25.00 0.44 -15.64
N TYR A 187 24.84 -0.87 -15.45
CA TYR A 187 25.98 -1.68 -15.01
C TYR A 187 26.92 -1.97 -16.18
N HIS A 188 28.19 -2.20 -15.86
CA HIS A 188 29.24 -2.48 -16.82
C HIS A 188 29.86 -3.84 -16.53
N LYS A 189 30.19 -4.59 -17.57
CA LYS A 189 30.88 -5.89 -17.48
C LYS A 189 32.16 -5.86 -18.31
N SER A 190 33.25 -6.30 -17.71
CA SER A 190 34.52 -6.59 -18.35
C SER A 190 34.75 -8.10 -18.34
N THR A 191 35.43 -8.60 -19.37
CA THR A 191 35.86 -10.01 -19.50
C THR A 191 37.35 -10.12 -19.79
N ASP A 192 38.13 -9.05 -19.53
CA ASP A 192 39.56 -8.95 -19.84
C ASP A 192 40.37 -8.41 -18.64
N GLY A 193 39.86 -8.66 -17.44
CA GLY A 193 40.47 -8.26 -16.18
C GLY A 193 40.30 -6.78 -15.85
N GLY A 194 39.28 -6.12 -16.43
CA GLY A 194 38.92 -4.72 -16.19
C GLY A 194 39.54 -3.72 -17.17
N LYS A 195 40.11 -4.17 -18.31
CA LYS A 195 40.73 -3.27 -19.30
C LYS A 195 39.68 -2.60 -20.18
N SER A 196 38.68 -3.35 -20.64
CA SER A 196 37.56 -2.86 -21.43
C SER A 196 36.21 -3.26 -20.83
N PHE A 197 35.18 -2.44 -21.06
CA PHE A 197 33.83 -2.63 -20.49
C PHE A 197 32.73 -2.43 -21.53
N ASN A 198 31.80 -3.38 -21.55
CA ASN A 198 30.50 -3.25 -22.20
C ASN A 198 29.44 -2.82 -21.17
N THR A 199 28.43 -2.09 -21.64
CA THR A 199 27.37 -1.52 -20.80
C THR A 199 26.06 -2.28 -20.99
N PHE A 200 25.38 -2.55 -19.90
CA PHE A 200 24.15 -3.34 -19.84
C PHE A 200 23.14 -2.69 -18.90
N ASN A 201 21.89 -3.15 -18.99
CA ASN A 201 20.81 -2.73 -18.11
C ASN A 201 20.07 -3.94 -17.56
N ALA A 202 19.51 -3.78 -16.36
CA ALA A 202 18.38 -4.57 -15.89
C ALA A 202 17.07 -3.88 -16.32
N PRO A 203 15.88 -4.43 -15.99
CA PRO A 203 14.60 -3.81 -16.32
C PRO A 203 14.39 -2.44 -15.66
N HIS A 204 15.18 -2.10 -14.63
CA HIS A 204 15.27 -0.77 -14.04
C HIS A 204 16.73 -0.28 -14.05
N GLY A 205 16.95 1.03 -13.93
CA GLY A 205 18.28 1.66 -13.84
C GLY A 205 18.75 1.83 -12.39
N ASP A 206 19.91 2.47 -12.20
CA ASP A 206 20.48 2.82 -10.88
C ASP A 206 20.87 1.61 -10.02
N HIS A 207 21.80 0.81 -10.56
CA HIS A 207 22.23 -0.43 -9.94
C HIS A 207 23.20 -0.17 -8.78
N HIS A 208 22.87 -0.69 -7.60
CA HIS A 208 23.58 -0.43 -6.35
C HIS A 208 24.20 -1.67 -5.68
N ASP A 209 23.67 -2.86 -5.98
CA ASP A 209 24.22 -4.12 -5.48
C ASP A 209 24.10 -5.25 -6.51
N LEU A 210 24.97 -6.24 -6.40
CA LEU A 210 24.98 -7.42 -7.24
C LEU A 210 25.43 -8.62 -6.40
N TRP A 211 24.64 -9.69 -6.46
CA TRP A 211 25.00 -10.98 -5.91
C TRP A 211 25.15 -11.98 -7.05
N ILE A 212 26.26 -12.71 -7.07
CA ILE A 212 26.56 -13.76 -8.04
C ILE A 212 26.68 -15.06 -7.26
N ALA A 213 25.98 -16.11 -7.68
CA ALA A 213 25.97 -17.37 -6.95
C ALA A 213 27.39 -18.01 -6.99
N PRO A 214 27.95 -18.40 -5.83
CA PRO A 214 29.29 -18.99 -5.75
C PRO A 214 29.45 -20.26 -6.59
N GLU A 215 28.37 -21.02 -6.75
CA GLU A 215 28.34 -22.31 -7.45
C GLU A 215 28.00 -22.22 -8.94
N ASN A 216 27.56 -21.06 -9.42
CA ASN A 216 27.14 -20.86 -10.82
C ASN A 216 27.04 -19.37 -11.14
N SER A 217 27.98 -18.83 -11.91
CA SER A 217 28.02 -17.39 -12.20
C SER A 217 26.88 -16.90 -13.11
N GLN A 218 26.11 -17.82 -13.70
CA GLN A 218 24.92 -17.48 -14.47
C GLN A 218 23.74 -17.08 -13.58
N ARG A 219 23.73 -17.47 -12.30
CA ARG A 219 22.67 -17.10 -11.36
C ARG A 219 23.05 -15.83 -10.63
N MET A 220 22.29 -14.76 -10.87
CA MET A 220 22.58 -13.43 -10.34
C MET A 220 21.34 -12.79 -9.75
N ILE A 221 21.54 -11.93 -8.75
CA ILE A 221 20.53 -10.99 -8.24
C ILE A 221 21.13 -9.59 -8.31
N ILE A 222 20.50 -8.69 -9.05
CA ILE A 222 20.89 -7.28 -9.09
C ILE A 222 19.86 -6.48 -8.29
N GLY A 223 20.36 -5.51 -7.52
CA GLY A 223 19.55 -4.61 -6.73
C GLY A 223 19.72 -3.17 -7.21
N ASP A 224 18.61 -2.53 -7.50
CA ASP A 224 18.52 -1.16 -7.99
C ASP A 224 17.37 -0.39 -7.30
N ASP A 225 17.12 0.86 -7.72
CA ASP A 225 16.08 1.70 -7.11
C ASP A 225 14.65 1.18 -7.34
N GLY A 226 14.43 0.35 -8.35
CA GLY A 226 13.15 -0.33 -8.61
C GLY A 226 12.95 -1.58 -7.75
N GLY A 227 14.04 -2.27 -7.40
CA GLY A 227 14.02 -3.43 -6.50
C GLY A 227 15.04 -4.49 -6.88
N ALA A 228 14.76 -5.75 -6.53
CA ALA A 228 15.64 -6.87 -6.88
C ALA A 228 15.13 -7.62 -8.12
N GLN A 229 16.01 -7.81 -9.11
CA GLN A 229 15.76 -8.68 -10.27
C GLN A 229 16.72 -9.86 -10.31
N ILE A 230 16.28 -10.97 -10.88
CA ILE A 230 16.99 -12.25 -10.91
C ILE A 230 17.34 -12.63 -12.35
N SER A 231 18.55 -13.13 -12.58
CA SER A 231 19.00 -13.72 -13.84
C SER A 231 19.47 -15.17 -13.63
N TYR A 232 19.30 -16.00 -14.65
CA TYR A 232 19.80 -17.38 -14.74
C TYR A 232 20.71 -17.62 -15.95
N ASP A 233 21.10 -16.54 -16.66
CA ASP A 233 21.87 -16.57 -17.91
C ASP A 233 23.02 -15.54 -17.92
N GLY A 234 23.50 -15.18 -16.72
CA GLY A 234 24.66 -14.30 -16.56
C GLY A 234 24.37 -12.83 -16.87
N GLY A 235 23.11 -12.41 -16.72
CA GLY A 235 22.64 -11.05 -16.93
C GLY A 235 22.20 -10.74 -18.37
N GLN A 236 22.05 -11.75 -19.23
CA GLN A 236 21.50 -11.56 -20.59
C GLN A 236 20.01 -11.20 -20.51
N THR A 237 19.27 -11.83 -19.60
CA THR A 237 17.89 -11.49 -19.26
C THR A 237 17.69 -11.43 -17.74
N TRP A 238 16.67 -10.69 -17.32
CA TRP A 238 16.34 -10.43 -15.92
C TRP A 238 14.83 -10.54 -15.70
N SER A 239 14.41 -10.99 -14.52
CA SER A 239 13.01 -10.97 -14.10
C SER A 239 12.47 -9.54 -13.94
N THR A 240 11.15 -9.36 -13.96
CA THR A 240 10.51 -8.07 -13.60
C THR A 240 10.83 -7.66 -12.15
N TYR A 241 10.88 -6.35 -11.88
CA TYR A 241 10.92 -5.77 -10.53
C TYR A 241 9.53 -5.53 -9.92
N TYR A 242 8.44 -5.67 -10.70
CA TYR A 242 7.05 -5.59 -10.23
C TYR A 242 6.62 -6.82 -9.40
N ASN A 243 7.45 -7.23 -8.46
CA ASN A 243 7.25 -8.40 -7.60
C ASN A 243 7.35 -8.06 -6.09
N GLN A 244 7.65 -6.80 -5.76
CA GLN A 244 7.82 -6.29 -4.40
C GLN A 244 7.17 -4.90 -4.25
N PRO A 245 6.54 -4.58 -3.10
CA PRO A 245 5.96 -3.25 -2.85
C PRO A 245 7.03 -2.27 -2.33
N THR A 246 7.98 -1.91 -3.20
CA THR A 246 9.14 -1.04 -2.90
C THR A 246 8.88 0.44 -3.16
N ALA A 247 7.69 0.82 -3.61
CA ALA A 247 7.39 2.20 -3.99
C ALA A 247 7.68 3.21 -2.87
N GLN A 248 8.38 4.28 -3.25
CA GLN A 248 8.80 5.37 -2.39
C GLN A 248 8.08 6.65 -2.81
N PHE A 249 7.04 7.03 -2.07
CA PHE A 249 6.21 8.18 -2.43
C PHE A 249 6.58 9.44 -1.65
N TYR A 250 6.60 10.60 -2.32
CA TYR A 250 6.96 11.87 -1.69
C TYR A 250 5.79 12.65 -1.10
N ARG A 251 4.74 12.85 -1.91
CA ARG A 251 3.56 13.66 -1.61
C ARG A 251 2.31 12.92 -2.07
N VAL A 252 1.18 13.15 -1.40
CA VAL A 252 -0.08 12.49 -1.73
C VAL A 252 -1.24 13.47 -1.78
N THR A 253 -2.03 13.38 -2.85
CA THR A 253 -3.30 14.11 -2.99
C THR A 253 -4.38 13.21 -3.61
N THR A 254 -5.61 13.72 -3.72
CA THR A 254 -6.76 12.99 -4.29
C THR A 254 -7.60 13.91 -5.16
N ASP A 255 -8.39 13.33 -6.06
CA ASP A 255 -9.38 14.06 -6.85
C ASP A 255 -10.81 13.92 -6.28
N ASN A 256 -11.80 14.30 -7.09
CA ASN A 256 -13.23 14.17 -6.78
C ASN A 256 -13.95 13.12 -7.66
N ASP A 257 -13.22 12.21 -8.32
CA ASP A 257 -13.84 11.16 -9.15
C ASP A 257 -14.57 10.11 -8.28
N PHE A 258 -15.41 9.26 -8.89
CA PHE A 258 -16.00 8.12 -8.18
C PHE A 258 -15.78 6.80 -8.94
N PRO A 259 -15.02 5.84 -8.38
CA PRO A 259 -14.22 5.97 -7.15
C PRO A 259 -13.09 7.00 -7.29
N PHE A 260 -12.81 7.78 -6.23
CA PHE A 260 -11.74 8.78 -6.28
C PHE A 260 -10.38 8.14 -6.55
N ARG A 261 -9.48 8.92 -7.15
CA ARG A 261 -8.10 8.53 -7.44
C ARG A 261 -7.14 9.18 -6.44
N ILE A 262 -6.07 8.46 -6.13
CA ILE A 262 -4.95 8.88 -5.30
C ILE A 262 -3.79 9.20 -6.24
N TYR A 263 -3.13 10.32 -6.00
CA TYR A 263 -2.04 10.83 -6.83
C TYR A 263 -0.77 10.90 -5.99
N VAL A 264 0.30 10.29 -6.49
CA VAL A 264 1.60 10.24 -5.82
C VAL A 264 2.74 10.26 -6.82
N ALA A 265 3.82 10.96 -6.47
CA ALA A 265 5.08 10.91 -7.19
C ALA A 265 6.01 9.87 -6.57
N GLN A 266 6.53 8.96 -7.40
CA GLN A 266 7.40 7.86 -6.99
C GLN A 266 8.86 8.14 -7.35
N GLN A 267 9.75 8.04 -6.36
CA GLN A 267 11.19 8.17 -6.57
C GLN A 267 11.73 7.19 -7.63
N ASP A 268 12.58 7.70 -8.54
CA ASP A 268 13.23 6.98 -9.65
C ASP A 268 12.23 6.28 -10.59
N ASN A 269 10.96 6.72 -10.59
CA ASN A 269 9.89 6.21 -11.44
C ASN A 269 8.91 7.35 -11.82
N SER A 270 7.73 7.03 -12.32
CA SER A 270 6.72 8.02 -12.73
C SER A 270 5.88 8.56 -11.55
N THR A 271 5.21 9.69 -11.80
CA THR A 271 4.04 10.08 -11.00
C THR A 271 2.85 9.27 -11.47
N ILE A 272 2.08 8.70 -10.54
CA ILE A 272 0.93 7.85 -10.84
C ILE A 272 -0.37 8.43 -10.28
N ARG A 273 -1.48 8.13 -10.96
CA ARG A 273 -2.84 8.22 -10.42
C ARG A 273 -3.44 6.82 -10.33
N ILE A 274 -3.96 6.45 -9.17
CA ILE A 274 -4.48 5.10 -8.87
C ILE A 274 -5.86 5.18 -8.23
N LYS A 275 -6.80 4.33 -8.65
CA LYS A 275 -8.12 4.26 -8.01
C LYS A 275 -7.97 3.77 -6.57
N HIS A 276 -8.66 4.41 -5.63
CA HIS A 276 -8.65 3.95 -4.22
C HIS A 276 -9.34 2.59 -4.03
N ARG A 277 -10.14 2.15 -5.02
CA ARG A 277 -10.82 0.85 -5.06
C ARG A 277 -11.12 0.43 -6.50
N SER A 278 -11.25 -0.88 -6.70
CA SER A 278 -11.58 -1.51 -7.98
C SER A 278 -12.96 -2.20 -7.96
N ASP A 279 -13.50 -2.52 -9.13
CA ASP A 279 -14.67 -3.39 -9.30
C ASP A 279 -14.30 -4.89 -9.18
N GLY A 280 -12.99 -5.22 -9.12
CA GLY A 280 -12.44 -6.56 -8.89
C GLY A 280 -12.25 -6.95 -7.41
N SER A 281 -11.39 -7.95 -7.15
CA SER A 281 -11.05 -8.41 -5.79
C SER A 281 -9.81 -7.76 -5.17
N SER A 282 -9.04 -7.05 -5.98
CA SER A 282 -7.75 -6.43 -5.68
C SER A 282 -7.63 -5.15 -6.52
N ILE A 283 -6.61 -4.33 -6.22
CA ILE A 283 -6.25 -3.13 -7.00
C ILE A 283 -4.99 -3.50 -7.79
N GLY A 284 -5.14 -3.68 -9.11
CA GLY A 284 -4.10 -4.20 -10.00
C GLY A 284 -3.51 -3.14 -10.92
N GLU A 285 -2.75 -3.58 -11.93
CA GLU A 285 -2.14 -2.71 -12.94
C GLU A 285 -3.18 -1.95 -13.79
N ASP A 286 -4.37 -2.52 -14.00
CA ASP A 286 -5.47 -1.87 -14.72
C ASP A 286 -6.14 -0.72 -13.93
N ASP A 287 -5.77 -0.53 -12.66
CA ASP A 287 -6.37 0.47 -11.77
C ASP A 287 -5.50 1.73 -11.59
N TRP A 288 -4.33 1.81 -12.24
CA TRP A 288 -3.45 2.98 -12.19
C TRP A 288 -2.82 3.31 -13.55
N GLU A 289 -2.41 4.55 -13.70
CA GLU A 289 -1.67 5.04 -14.87
C GLU A 289 -0.75 6.20 -14.50
N GLU A 290 0.24 6.49 -15.36
CA GLU A 290 1.15 7.62 -15.19
C GLU A 290 0.44 8.96 -15.42
N THR A 291 0.89 10.04 -14.77
CA THR A 291 0.28 11.39 -14.87
C THR A 291 1.33 12.50 -14.90
N ALA A 292 0.91 13.76 -14.79
CA ALA A 292 1.75 14.94 -14.84
C ALA A 292 2.87 14.95 -13.79
N GLY A 293 4.02 15.52 -14.16
CA GLY A 293 5.20 15.65 -13.30
C GLY A 293 6.30 14.63 -13.59
N GLY A 294 7.22 14.49 -12.64
CA GLY A 294 8.32 13.52 -12.65
C GLY A 294 8.28 12.61 -11.41
N GLU A 295 9.42 12.37 -10.79
CA GLU A 295 9.54 11.39 -9.68
C GLU A 295 9.25 11.96 -8.28
N SER A 296 9.21 13.29 -8.14
CA SER A 296 9.30 13.98 -6.83
C SER A 296 8.20 14.99 -6.54
N ALA A 297 7.21 15.05 -7.43
CA ALA A 297 6.22 16.10 -7.56
C ALA A 297 5.27 16.28 -6.36
N HIS A 298 4.94 17.54 -6.04
CA HIS A 298 3.55 17.86 -5.69
C HIS A 298 2.67 17.75 -6.93
N ILE A 299 1.41 17.40 -6.74
CA ILE A 299 0.43 17.23 -7.81
C ILE A 299 -0.78 18.10 -7.48
N ALA A 300 -1.29 18.80 -8.49
CA ALA A 300 -2.54 19.54 -8.41
C ALA A 300 -3.50 19.01 -9.49
N VAL A 301 -4.68 18.59 -9.07
CA VAL A 301 -5.76 18.16 -9.96
C VAL A 301 -6.67 19.35 -10.20
N ASP A 302 -7.05 19.61 -11.45
CA ASP A 302 -8.01 20.67 -11.77
C ASP A 302 -9.34 20.40 -11.06
N PRO A 303 -9.84 21.32 -10.22
CA PRO A 303 -11.08 21.11 -9.46
C PRO A 303 -12.33 20.98 -10.33
N LEU A 304 -12.29 21.41 -11.59
CA LEU A 304 -13.41 21.39 -12.54
C LEU A 304 -13.35 20.18 -13.49
N ASP A 305 -12.17 19.60 -13.69
CA ASP A 305 -11.97 18.45 -14.58
C ASP A 305 -10.85 17.54 -14.05
N ASN A 306 -11.24 16.42 -13.43
CA ASN A 306 -10.26 15.50 -12.83
C ASN A 306 -9.33 14.82 -13.87
N ASP A 307 -9.55 14.99 -15.18
CA ASP A 307 -8.63 14.53 -16.23
C ASP A 307 -7.56 15.56 -16.60
N ILE A 308 -7.63 16.79 -16.06
CA ILE A 308 -6.57 17.79 -16.18
C ILE A 308 -5.74 17.79 -14.89
N VAL A 309 -4.46 17.49 -15.01
CA VAL A 309 -3.55 17.33 -13.87
C VAL A 309 -2.25 18.10 -14.11
N TYR A 310 -1.72 18.70 -13.05
CA TYR A 310 -0.47 19.44 -13.04
C TYR A 310 0.52 18.75 -12.09
N GLY A 311 1.77 18.62 -12.49
CA GLY A 311 2.79 17.97 -11.68
C GLY A 311 4.19 18.54 -11.92
N GLY A 312 4.92 18.70 -10.82
CA GLY A 312 6.29 19.21 -10.80
C GLY A 312 7.37 18.13 -10.92
N SER A 313 8.63 18.54 -10.90
CA SER A 313 9.81 17.71 -10.59
C SER A 313 10.99 18.65 -10.29
N TYR A 314 12.16 18.11 -10.00
CA TYR A 314 13.36 18.90 -9.81
C TYR A 314 13.70 19.82 -10.99
N GLY A 315 14.46 20.87 -10.69
CA GLY A 315 14.87 21.88 -11.67
C GLY A 315 13.74 22.76 -12.19
N GLY A 316 12.61 22.84 -11.48
CA GLY A 316 11.47 23.67 -11.86
C GLY A 316 10.65 23.10 -13.03
N PHE A 317 10.84 21.83 -13.36
CA PHE A 317 10.02 21.11 -14.33
C PHE A 317 8.56 21.11 -13.87
N LEU A 318 7.65 21.54 -14.74
CA LEU A 318 6.21 21.59 -14.45
C LEU A 318 5.43 21.26 -15.72
N THR A 319 4.55 20.27 -15.64
CA THR A 319 3.72 19.87 -16.78
C THR A 319 2.24 19.86 -16.42
N ARG A 320 1.43 20.07 -17.45
CA ARG A 320 -0.02 19.88 -17.47
C ARG A 320 -0.34 18.70 -18.39
N VAL A 321 -1.12 17.73 -17.92
CA VAL A 321 -1.57 16.56 -18.68
C VAL A 321 -3.09 16.59 -18.79
N ASN A 322 -3.61 16.30 -19.99
CA ASN A 322 -5.02 15.97 -20.20
C ASN A 322 -5.14 14.47 -20.51
N HIS A 323 -5.66 13.71 -19.56
CA HIS A 323 -5.80 12.26 -19.67
C HIS A 323 -6.88 11.81 -20.64
N LYS A 324 -7.92 12.63 -20.84
CA LYS A 324 -8.99 12.33 -21.79
C LYS A 324 -8.49 12.34 -23.24
N THR A 325 -7.53 13.21 -23.56
CA THR A 325 -6.97 13.35 -24.92
C THR A 325 -5.53 12.87 -25.07
N GLY A 326 -4.86 12.52 -23.96
CA GLY A 326 -3.45 12.11 -23.94
C GLY A 326 -2.47 13.23 -24.27
N THR A 327 -2.85 14.51 -24.10
CA THR A 327 -1.98 15.64 -24.44
C THR A 327 -1.19 16.16 -23.23
N VAL A 328 0.05 16.58 -23.46
CA VAL A 328 0.97 17.09 -22.42
C VAL A 328 1.52 18.44 -22.83
N ARG A 329 1.64 19.36 -21.86
CA ARG A 329 2.21 20.70 -22.06
C ARG A 329 3.19 21.04 -20.94
N GLY A 330 4.40 21.50 -21.30
CA GLY A 330 5.31 22.14 -20.36
C GLY A 330 4.82 23.55 -19.99
N VAL A 331 4.78 23.85 -18.69
CA VAL A 331 4.25 25.10 -18.14
C VAL A 331 5.17 25.67 -17.05
N ASN A 332 6.47 25.39 -17.13
CA ASN A 332 7.49 25.91 -16.21
C ASN A 332 7.37 27.43 -16.06
N VAL A 333 7.55 27.92 -14.83
CA VAL A 333 7.56 29.37 -14.54
C VAL A 333 8.70 30.07 -15.28
N TRP A 334 9.87 29.44 -15.31
CA TRP A 334 11.05 29.93 -16.00
C TRP A 334 11.82 28.73 -16.58
N PRO A 335 11.71 28.45 -17.89
CA PRO A 335 12.26 27.24 -18.51
C PRO A 335 13.77 27.36 -18.79
N ASP A 336 14.56 27.56 -17.73
CA ASP A 336 16.01 27.57 -17.75
C ASP A 336 16.54 26.28 -17.10
N ASN A 337 17.45 25.56 -17.76
CA ASN A 337 17.88 24.24 -17.32
C ASN A 337 19.06 24.37 -16.32
N PRO A 338 18.88 23.96 -15.05
CA PRO A 338 19.88 24.16 -14.00
C PRO A 338 21.07 23.19 -14.01
N MET A 339 21.07 22.17 -14.87
CA MET A 339 21.99 21.03 -14.75
C MET A 339 23.46 21.45 -14.72
N GLY A 340 24.17 21.07 -13.65
CA GLY A 340 25.58 21.38 -13.45
C GLY A 340 25.86 22.69 -12.69
N TYR A 341 24.87 23.54 -12.43
CA TYR A 341 25.01 24.78 -11.68
C TYR A 341 24.46 24.67 -10.25
N GLY A 342 25.12 25.36 -9.31
CA GLY A 342 24.52 25.65 -8.02
C GLY A 342 23.33 26.61 -8.15
N ALA A 343 22.55 26.76 -7.08
CA ALA A 343 21.35 27.57 -7.05
C ALA A 343 21.63 29.07 -7.24
N GLU A 344 22.88 29.52 -7.10
CA GLU A 344 23.30 30.90 -7.40
C GLU A 344 23.15 31.26 -8.88
N GLY A 345 23.11 30.27 -9.76
CA GLY A 345 22.88 30.47 -11.19
C GLY A 345 21.40 30.69 -11.56
N MET A 346 20.47 30.55 -10.60
CA MET A 346 19.04 30.48 -10.89
C MET A 346 18.30 31.77 -10.57
N LYS A 347 17.45 32.23 -11.50
CA LYS A 347 16.53 33.36 -11.27
C LYS A 347 15.48 33.00 -10.22
N TYR A 348 14.84 31.85 -10.37
CA TYR A 348 13.88 31.30 -9.43
C TYR A 348 14.34 29.91 -9.01
N ARG A 349 14.45 29.68 -7.70
CA ARG A 349 14.96 28.42 -7.15
C ARG A 349 13.79 27.52 -6.80
N PHE A 350 13.69 26.39 -7.49
CA PHE A 350 12.69 25.36 -7.21
C PHE A 350 13.35 24.18 -6.50
N GLN A 351 12.72 23.71 -5.43
CA GLN A 351 13.16 22.49 -4.74
C GLN A 351 12.74 21.23 -5.53
N TRP A 352 13.33 20.08 -5.18
CA TRP A 352 12.94 18.74 -5.62
C TRP A 352 11.42 18.53 -5.47
N ASN A 353 10.83 19.00 -4.37
CA ASN A 353 9.42 18.81 -4.01
C ASN A 353 8.65 20.13 -3.92
N PHE A 354 8.79 21.04 -4.88
CA PHE A 354 8.15 22.36 -4.77
C PHE A 354 6.61 22.26 -4.76
N PRO A 355 5.89 23.04 -3.92
CA PRO A 355 4.43 22.99 -3.86
C PRO A 355 3.74 23.45 -5.15
N ILE A 356 2.60 22.83 -5.47
CA ILE A 356 1.66 23.23 -6.52
C ILE A 356 0.25 23.00 -5.96
N ILE A 357 -0.59 24.03 -5.94
CA ILE A 357 -1.96 23.92 -5.41
C ILE A 357 -2.92 24.79 -6.21
N PHE A 358 -4.15 24.31 -6.41
CA PHE A 358 -5.26 25.19 -6.77
C PHE A 358 -5.76 25.92 -5.52
N SER A 359 -6.31 27.12 -5.72
CA SER A 359 -7.06 27.79 -4.67
C SER A 359 -8.25 26.93 -4.25
N LYS A 360 -8.54 26.93 -2.94
CA LYS A 360 -9.73 26.28 -2.36
C LYS A 360 -11.01 27.07 -2.62
N HIS A 361 -10.90 28.32 -3.06
CA HIS A 361 -12.01 29.26 -3.24
C HIS A 361 -12.23 29.67 -4.70
N ASP A 362 -11.17 29.66 -5.52
CA ASP A 362 -11.26 29.92 -6.95
C ASP A 362 -10.60 28.80 -7.78
N PRO A 363 -11.38 27.94 -8.47
CA PRO A 363 -10.83 26.82 -9.20
C PRO A 363 -9.94 27.21 -10.39
N LYS A 364 -9.89 28.49 -10.80
CA LYS A 364 -9.00 28.96 -11.87
C LYS A 364 -7.60 29.35 -11.38
N LYS A 365 -7.44 29.65 -10.09
CA LYS A 365 -6.16 30.12 -9.53
C LYS A 365 -5.27 28.93 -9.21
N LEU A 366 -4.24 28.74 -10.03
CA LEU A 366 -3.18 27.76 -9.81
C LEU A 366 -1.93 28.46 -9.25
N TYR A 367 -1.49 28.04 -8.06
CA TYR A 367 -0.26 28.52 -7.45
C TYR A 367 0.88 27.51 -7.61
N THR A 368 2.11 28.02 -7.80
CA THR A 368 3.35 27.25 -7.68
C THR A 368 4.41 28.08 -6.96
N PHE A 369 5.36 27.42 -6.31
CA PHE A 369 6.22 28.07 -5.30
C PHE A 369 7.71 27.77 -5.56
N SER A 370 8.49 28.80 -5.87
CA SER A 370 9.95 28.77 -5.87
C SER A 370 10.47 29.28 -4.52
N ASN A 371 11.55 30.06 -4.48
CA ASN A 371 11.76 31.07 -3.43
C ASN A 371 10.71 32.20 -3.42
N HIS A 372 9.82 32.26 -4.42
CA HIS A 372 8.71 33.21 -4.57
C HIS A 372 7.38 32.48 -4.78
N VAL A 373 6.27 33.21 -4.64
CA VAL A 373 4.91 32.76 -4.97
C VAL A 373 4.54 33.18 -6.39
N HIS A 374 4.08 32.23 -7.19
CA HIS A 374 3.65 32.44 -8.58
C HIS A 374 2.19 32.03 -8.76
N LEU A 375 1.42 32.81 -9.50
CA LEU A 375 0.01 32.55 -9.80
C LEU A 375 -0.21 32.44 -11.31
N SER A 376 -1.04 31.49 -11.71
CA SER A 376 -1.58 31.38 -13.06
C SER A 376 -3.10 31.27 -13.00
N GLU A 377 -3.80 32.00 -13.86
CA GLU A 377 -5.25 31.88 -14.09
C GLU A 377 -5.58 31.32 -15.49
N ASN A 378 -4.55 30.92 -16.26
CA ASN A 378 -4.67 30.46 -17.64
C ASN A 378 -3.90 29.16 -17.87
N GLU A 379 -4.03 28.23 -16.92
CA GLU A 379 -3.51 26.86 -17.02
C GLU A 379 -1.98 26.78 -17.24
N GLY A 380 -1.23 27.72 -16.69
CA GLY A 380 0.23 27.78 -16.76
C GLY A 380 0.78 28.39 -18.06
N GLN A 381 -0.06 29.06 -18.86
CA GLN A 381 0.38 29.81 -20.03
C GLN A 381 1.22 31.04 -19.67
N SER A 382 0.93 31.67 -18.52
CA SER A 382 1.72 32.76 -17.94
C SER A 382 1.67 32.71 -16.43
N TRP A 383 2.71 33.22 -15.78
CA TRP A 383 2.81 33.27 -14.32
C TRP A 383 3.01 34.71 -13.84
N GLU A 384 2.15 35.16 -12.93
CA GLU A 384 2.28 36.40 -12.17
C GLU A 384 3.12 36.16 -10.91
N LEU A 385 4.03 37.08 -10.62
CA LEU A 385 4.86 37.05 -9.42
C LEU A 385 4.16 37.79 -8.28
N LEU A 386 3.76 37.07 -7.23
CA LEU A 386 3.00 37.63 -6.11
C LEU A 386 3.87 38.00 -4.90
N SER A 387 5.14 37.63 -4.87
CA SER A 387 5.99 37.90 -3.70
C SER A 387 7.42 38.27 -4.06
N GLU A 388 8.08 38.96 -3.14
CA GLU A 388 9.53 38.96 -3.05
C GLU A 388 10.07 37.59 -2.61
N ASP A 389 11.38 37.48 -2.40
CA ASP A 389 12.00 36.24 -1.91
C ASP A 389 11.60 36.03 -0.45
N LEU A 390 10.82 34.99 -0.17
CA LEU A 390 10.29 34.70 1.16
C LEU A 390 11.19 33.76 1.97
N THR A 391 12.47 33.71 1.62
CA THR A 391 13.48 32.81 2.22
C THR A 391 14.62 33.61 2.84
N ARG A 392 15.52 32.96 3.57
CA ARG A 392 16.73 33.60 4.11
C ARG A 392 17.72 34.00 3.01
N ASN A 393 17.64 33.33 1.85
CA ASN A 393 18.47 33.61 0.67
C ASN A 393 19.97 33.73 1.01
N ASP A 394 20.49 32.81 1.83
CA ASP A 394 21.89 32.85 2.28
C ASP A 394 22.83 32.41 1.15
N PRO A 395 23.67 33.30 0.58
CA PRO A 395 24.49 32.98 -0.58
C PRO A 395 25.46 31.82 -0.35
N ALA A 396 25.91 31.60 0.89
CA ALA A 396 26.83 30.52 1.22
C ALA A 396 26.20 29.12 1.10
N LYS A 397 24.86 29.05 1.01
CA LYS A 397 24.09 27.81 0.88
C LYS A 397 23.54 27.60 -0.53
N LEU A 398 23.79 28.52 -1.44
CA LEU A 398 23.31 28.42 -2.83
C LEU A 398 24.35 27.78 -3.76
N VAL A 399 25.60 27.68 -3.33
CA VAL A 399 26.76 27.27 -4.15
C VAL A 399 26.70 25.84 -4.67
N SER A 400 27.53 25.55 -5.68
CA SER A 400 27.79 24.19 -6.20
C SER A 400 28.05 23.14 -5.11
N SER A 401 27.51 21.94 -5.33
CA SER A 401 27.58 20.77 -4.46
C SER A 401 28.47 19.66 -5.05
N GLY A 402 29.00 18.78 -4.20
CA GLY A 402 29.80 17.60 -4.57
C GLY A 402 31.13 17.46 -3.84
N GLY A 403 31.68 18.58 -3.34
CA GLY A 403 32.90 18.59 -2.54
C GLY A 403 34.19 18.70 -3.37
N PRO A 404 35.35 18.25 -2.86
CA PRO A 404 36.65 18.55 -3.45
C PRO A 404 37.00 17.76 -4.72
N ILE A 405 36.30 16.66 -5.03
CA ILE A 405 36.66 15.75 -6.12
C ILE A 405 35.72 15.88 -7.32
N THR A 406 34.48 15.39 -7.21
CA THR A 406 33.44 15.52 -8.24
C THR A 406 32.31 16.43 -7.77
N GLN A 407 31.81 17.30 -8.65
CA GLN A 407 30.57 18.05 -8.40
C GLN A 407 29.35 17.17 -8.71
N ASP A 408 28.24 17.42 -8.02
CA ASP A 408 26.93 16.81 -8.27
C ASP A 408 25.85 17.88 -8.05
N ASN A 409 25.37 18.45 -9.17
CA ASN A 409 24.42 19.57 -9.20
C ASN A 409 23.22 19.17 -10.09
N THR A 410 22.26 18.47 -9.49
CA THR A 410 21.03 18.05 -10.18
C THR A 410 19.83 18.92 -9.85
N GLY A 411 19.96 19.81 -8.86
CA GLY A 411 18.89 20.65 -8.33
C GLY A 411 18.25 20.09 -7.06
N VAL A 412 18.56 18.86 -6.64
CA VAL A 412 18.11 18.29 -5.34
C VAL A 412 18.64 19.14 -4.17
N GLU A 413 19.86 19.64 -4.34
CA GLU A 413 20.62 20.39 -3.35
C GLU A 413 20.22 21.86 -3.28
N TYR A 414 19.29 22.31 -4.12
CA TYR A 414 18.80 23.68 -4.08
C TYR A 414 18.09 23.94 -2.75
N TYR A 415 18.41 25.09 -2.17
CA TYR A 415 18.01 25.49 -0.83
C TYR A 415 17.61 26.96 -0.82
N CYS A 416 17.05 27.43 0.29
CA CYS A 416 16.40 28.74 0.37
C CYS A 416 15.26 28.80 -0.68
N THR A 417 14.32 27.87 -0.55
CA THR A 417 13.12 27.73 -1.39
C THR A 417 11.88 27.59 -0.51
N ILE A 418 10.71 27.98 -1.01
CA ILE A 418 9.44 27.66 -0.36
C ILE A 418 9.18 26.16 -0.57
N PHE A 419 9.00 25.44 0.53
CA PHE A 419 8.93 23.98 0.56
C PHE A 419 7.55 23.45 0.95
N ALA A 420 6.76 24.26 1.65
CA ALA A 420 5.38 23.95 2.03
C ALA A 420 4.51 25.19 1.83
N ALA A 421 3.32 24.99 1.25
CA ALA A 421 2.35 26.05 1.06
C ALA A 421 0.93 25.49 1.13
N ASN A 422 -0.01 26.29 1.63
CA ASN A 422 -1.42 25.91 1.68
C ASN A 422 -2.31 27.17 1.78
N GLU A 423 -3.51 27.10 1.23
CA GLU A 423 -4.54 28.12 1.42
C GLU A 423 -5.51 27.67 2.52
N SER A 424 -5.99 28.63 3.32
CA SER A 424 -7.04 28.36 4.30
C SER A 424 -8.30 27.81 3.63
N PRO A 425 -8.89 26.71 4.12
CA PRO A 425 -10.19 26.26 3.63
C PRO A 425 -11.35 27.20 4.02
N LEU A 426 -11.12 28.15 4.95
CA LEU A 426 -12.15 29.03 5.50
C LEU A 426 -12.18 30.42 4.88
N LYS A 427 -11.05 30.90 4.34
CA LYS A 427 -10.90 32.28 3.90
C LYS A 427 -10.09 32.38 2.61
N GLU A 428 -10.71 32.91 1.55
CA GLU A 428 -10.03 33.23 0.29
C GLU A 428 -8.87 34.21 0.53
N GLY A 429 -7.74 33.93 -0.11
CA GLY A 429 -6.56 34.79 -0.04
C GLY A 429 -5.77 34.71 1.27
N LEU A 430 -6.17 33.83 2.20
CA LEU A 430 -5.38 33.51 3.38
C LEU A 430 -4.39 32.38 3.05
N LEU A 431 -3.18 32.76 2.68
CA LEU A 431 -2.10 31.85 2.26
C LEU A 431 -1.04 31.73 3.35
N TRP A 432 -0.54 30.52 3.55
CA TRP A 432 0.58 30.23 4.43
C TRP A 432 1.69 29.55 3.65
N VAL A 433 2.92 30.00 3.84
CA VAL A 433 4.11 29.42 3.20
C VAL A 433 5.22 29.20 4.20
N GLY A 434 6.03 28.16 3.95
CA GLY A 434 7.16 27.78 4.78
C GLY A 434 8.33 27.34 3.93
N SER A 435 9.53 27.81 4.26
CA SER A 435 10.74 27.54 3.52
C SER A 435 11.55 26.38 4.08
N ASP A 436 12.42 25.82 3.24
CA ASP A 436 13.39 24.80 3.65
C ASP A 436 14.51 25.35 4.57
N ASP A 437 14.66 26.68 4.63
CA ASP A 437 15.56 27.41 5.52
C ASP A 437 14.89 27.99 6.79
N GLY A 438 13.62 27.67 7.00
CA GLY A 438 12.95 27.80 8.29
C GLY A 438 12.25 29.13 8.54
N LEU A 439 11.85 29.83 7.49
CA LEU A 439 10.94 30.96 7.60
C LEU A 439 9.49 30.52 7.34
N ILE A 440 8.55 31.19 8.00
CA ILE A 440 7.12 31.01 7.81
C ILE A 440 6.51 32.39 7.54
N HIS A 441 5.73 32.50 6.48
CA HIS A 441 5.02 33.73 6.12
C HIS A 441 3.52 33.47 5.96
N VAL A 442 2.74 34.50 6.26
CA VAL A 442 1.29 34.51 6.03
C VAL A 442 0.92 35.72 5.17
N SER A 443 0.03 35.51 4.21
CA SER A 443 -0.68 36.56 3.47
C SER A 443 -2.16 36.45 3.79
N LYS A 444 -2.84 37.59 3.94
CA LYS A 444 -4.30 37.65 4.23
C LYS A 444 -5.11 38.29 3.10
N ASN A 445 -4.44 38.57 1.98
CA ASN A 445 -4.94 39.35 0.85
C ASN A 445 -4.44 38.77 -0.49
N GLY A 446 -4.38 37.44 -0.60
CA GLY A 446 -4.11 36.77 -1.88
C GLY A 446 -2.68 36.95 -2.39
N GLY A 447 -1.73 37.23 -1.51
CA GLY A 447 -0.32 37.41 -1.86
C GLY A 447 0.11 38.86 -2.07
N GLU A 448 -0.79 39.85 -2.05
CA GLU A 448 -0.42 41.26 -2.21
C GLU A 448 0.57 41.75 -1.14
N SER A 449 0.47 41.22 0.09
CA SER A 449 1.47 41.44 1.14
C SER A 449 1.70 40.20 2.00
N TRP A 450 2.89 40.12 2.60
CA TRP A 450 3.36 38.98 3.38
C TRP A 450 3.93 39.43 4.72
N GLU A 451 3.58 38.72 5.80
CA GLU A 451 4.11 38.92 7.15
C GLU A 451 4.97 37.72 7.55
N ASN A 452 6.21 37.95 7.99
CA ASN A 452 7.05 36.90 8.57
C ASN A 452 6.57 36.60 9.99
N VAL A 453 6.07 35.38 10.17
CA VAL A 453 5.45 34.90 11.41
C VAL A 453 6.20 33.70 11.97
N THR A 454 7.51 33.62 11.71
CA THR A 454 8.35 32.51 12.14
C THR A 454 8.38 32.40 13.68
N PRO A 455 8.12 31.22 14.27
CA PRO A 455 8.20 31.04 15.72
C PRO A 455 9.61 31.37 16.25
N SER A 456 9.70 32.26 17.23
CA SER A 456 10.99 32.68 17.82
C SER A 456 11.74 31.54 18.54
N ASN A 457 11.01 30.51 18.98
CA ASN A 457 11.57 29.31 19.61
C ASN A 457 11.84 28.17 18.62
N MET A 458 11.61 28.38 17.31
CA MET A 458 11.98 27.41 16.29
C MET A 458 13.47 27.53 15.97
N PRO A 459 14.25 26.43 16.06
CA PRO A 459 15.66 26.46 15.68
C PRO A 459 15.88 26.90 14.22
N GLU A 460 16.83 27.80 13.96
CA GLU A 460 17.14 28.30 12.60
C GLU A 460 17.57 27.18 11.64
N TRP A 461 17.21 27.21 10.36
CA TRP A 461 17.50 26.14 9.37
C TRP A 461 16.69 24.86 9.55
N ASN A 462 15.57 24.93 10.29
CA ASN A 462 14.55 23.90 10.23
C ASN A 462 13.90 23.92 8.84
N MET A 463 13.76 22.76 8.20
CA MET A 463 12.97 22.64 6.98
C MET A 463 11.49 22.57 7.37
N VAL A 464 10.69 23.55 6.92
CA VAL A 464 9.23 23.51 7.08
C VAL A 464 8.67 22.53 6.04
N ASN A 465 8.34 21.32 6.48
CA ASN A 465 8.00 20.20 5.59
C ASN A 465 6.50 20.13 5.27
N SER A 466 5.66 20.70 6.15
CA SER A 466 4.20 20.74 6.01
C SER A 466 3.59 21.93 6.74
N ILE A 467 2.54 22.52 6.15
CA ILE A 467 1.71 23.60 6.71
C ILE A 467 0.23 23.22 6.54
N GLU A 468 -0.53 23.32 7.63
CA GLU A 468 -1.94 22.95 7.70
C GLU A 468 -2.76 24.08 8.35
N PRO A 469 -3.33 25.00 7.55
CA PRO A 469 -4.32 25.96 8.02
C PRO A 469 -5.58 25.23 8.51
N SER A 470 -6.17 25.66 9.62
CA SER A 470 -7.25 24.92 10.26
C SER A 470 -8.55 24.93 9.44
N ALA A 471 -9.28 23.81 9.51
CA ALA A 471 -10.64 23.66 9.01
C ALA A 471 -11.71 24.29 9.94
N PHE A 472 -11.32 24.77 11.13
CA PHE A 472 -12.27 25.25 12.15
C PHE A 472 -12.05 26.69 12.62
N ASP A 473 -10.88 27.28 12.34
CA ASP A 473 -10.53 28.62 12.82
C ASP A 473 -9.52 29.30 11.89
N GLU A 474 -9.85 30.49 11.37
CA GLU A 474 -9.00 31.21 10.40
C GLU A 474 -7.60 31.57 10.94
N GLY A 475 -7.49 31.85 12.24
CA GLY A 475 -6.23 32.22 12.88
C GLY A 475 -5.32 31.03 13.21
N THR A 476 -5.85 29.81 13.11
CA THR A 476 -5.17 28.58 13.51
C THR A 476 -4.45 27.93 12.34
N CYS A 477 -3.18 27.58 12.58
CA CYS A 477 -2.35 26.87 11.63
C CYS A 477 -1.39 25.94 12.38
N TYR A 478 -1.16 24.75 11.82
CA TYR A 478 -0.23 23.76 12.33
C TYR A 478 0.94 23.58 11.36
N VAL A 479 2.12 23.37 11.92
CA VAL A 479 3.36 23.27 11.14
C VAL A 479 4.16 22.07 11.59
N ALA A 480 4.58 21.24 10.62
CA ALA A 480 5.59 20.21 10.85
C ALA A 480 6.92 20.67 10.25
N ALA A 481 7.95 20.72 11.09
CA ALA A 481 9.31 21.06 10.71
C ALA A 481 10.25 19.89 11.03
N THR A 482 11.40 19.87 10.36
CA THR A 482 12.45 18.88 10.66
C THR A 482 13.85 19.47 10.50
N ARG A 483 14.80 18.88 11.24
CA ARG A 483 16.20 19.29 11.28
C ARG A 483 17.16 18.10 11.12
N TYR A 484 16.64 16.96 10.68
CA TYR A 484 17.39 15.70 10.62
C TYR A 484 18.63 15.79 9.72
N LYS A 485 18.58 16.60 8.65
CA LYS A 485 19.72 16.86 7.74
C LYS A 485 20.87 17.65 8.38
N LEU A 486 20.72 18.08 9.64
CA LEU A 486 21.78 18.67 10.48
C LEU A 486 22.14 17.77 11.67
N GLY A 487 21.65 16.52 11.68
CA GLY A 487 21.92 15.54 12.73
C GLY A 487 21.10 15.74 14.02
N ASP A 488 19.99 16.48 13.93
CA ASP A 488 18.99 16.64 15.00
C ASP A 488 17.70 15.90 14.63
N PHE A 489 17.44 14.81 15.34
CA PHE A 489 16.32 13.90 15.09
C PHE A 489 15.10 14.19 15.97
N LYS A 490 15.06 15.35 16.64
CA LYS A 490 13.93 15.72 17.49
C LYS A 490 12.65 16.00 16.67
N PRO A 491 11.47 15.69 17.21
CA PRO A 491 10.22 16.13 16.62
C PRO A 491 10.02 17.64 16.79
N TYR A 492 9.46 18.27 15.75
CA TYR A 492 9.12 19.68 15.72
C TYR A 492 7.75 19.87 15.08
N LEU A 493 6.74 20.04 15.93
CA LEU A 493 5.38 20.42 15.56
C LEU A 493 5.01 21.70 16.29
N TYR A 494 4.42 22.65 15.58
CA TYR A 494 4.01 23.94 16.13
C TYR A 494 2.55 24.22 15.79
N LYS A 495 1.90 24.97 16.66
CA LYS A 495 0.54 25.49 16.49
C LYS A 495 0.50 26.97 16.79
N THR A 496 -0.20 27.74 15.96
CA THR A 496 -0.68 29.10 16.23
C THR A 496 -2.20 29.11 16.27
N SER A 497 -2.79 30.11 16.94
CA SER A 497 -4.24 30.43 16.85
C SER A 497 -4.52 31.92 16.63
N ASP A 498 -3.51 32.72 16.26
CA ASP A 498 -3.61 34.17 16.10
C ASP A 498 -2.89 34.70 14.85
N PHE A 499 -2.93 33.91 13.77
CA PHE A 499 -2.23 34.19 12.51
C PHE A 499 -0.70 34.26 12.64
N GLY A 500 -0.14 33.48 13.57
CA GLY A 500 1.31 33.28 13.69
C GLY A 500 2.01 34.31 14.59
N LYS A 501 1.24 35.15 15.30
CA LYS A 501 1.81 36.09 16.28
C LYS A 501 2.37 35.34 17.48
N THR A 502 1.74 34.24 17.87
CA THR A 502 2.23 33.35 18.94
C THR A 502 2.19 31.89 18.51
N TRP A 503 3.17 31.11 18.99
CA TRP A 503 3.33 29.70 18.64
C TRP A 503 3.57 28.82 19.87
N THR A 504 2.96 27.64 19.86
CA THR A 504 3.14 26.60 20.87
C THR A 504 3.75 25.36 20.23
N LYS A 505 4.83 24.82 20.81
CA LYS A 505 5.38 23.52 20.40
C LYS A 505 4.50 22.38 20.94
N ILE A 506 4.00 21.53 20.06
CA ILE A 506 2.98 20.50 20.35
C ILE A 506 3.52 19.09 20.08
N THR A 507 4.54 18.66 20.84
CA THR A 507 5.28 17.38 20.57
C THR A 507 5.23 16.38 21.73
N ASN A 508 4.49 16.70 22.79
CA ASN A 508 4.42 15.85 23.97
C ASN A 508 3.81 14.47 23.63
N GLY A 509 4.47 13.38 24.02
CA GLY A 509 4.10 12.00 23.67
C GLY A 509 4.74 11.44 22.40
N ILE A 510 5.42 12.27 21.60
CA ILE A 510 6.24 11.80 20.47
C ILE A 510 7.64 11.46 20.97
N ASN A 511 8.21 10.33 20.51
CA ASN A 511 9.57 9.95 20.87
C ASN A 511 10.57 11.00 20.32
N ASN A 512 11.58 11.33 21.12
CA ASN A 512 12.55 12.38 20.80
C ASN A 512 13.48 12.06 19.61
N GLU A 513 13.46 10.84 19.07
CA GLU A 513 14.17 10.47 17.83
C GLU A 513 13.23 10.28 16.63
N HIS A 514 11.92 10.44 16.82
CA HIS A 514 10.92 10.30 15.77
C HIS A 514 10.65 11.68 15.16
N PHE A 515 11.61 12.22 14.42
CA PHE A 515 11.43 13.52 13.78
C PHE A 515 10.19 13.51 12.87
N THR A 516 9.47 14.62 12.90
CA THR A 516 8.16 14.77 12.27
C THR A 516 8.30 15.26 10.84
N ARG A 517 7.49 14.73 9.93
CA ARG A 517 7.48 15.08 8.51
C ARG A 517 6.19 15.80 8.11
N VAL A 518 5.06 15.35 8.64
CA VAL A 518 3.74 15.84 8.21
C VAL A 518 2.77 15.87 9.38
N LEU A 519 1.86 16.84 9.36
CA LEU A 519 0.71 16.93 10.26
C LEU A 519 -0.54 17.29 9.45
N ARG A 520 -1.65 16.62 9.72
CA ARG A 520 -2.99 16.94 9.17
C ARG A 520 -4.01 17.07 10.28
N GLU A 521 -4.86 18.10 10.16
CA GLU A 521 -6.06 18.24 10.99
C GLU A 521 -7.20 17.43 10.37
N ASP A 522 -7.98 16.74 11.21
CA ASP A 522 -9.19 16.08 10.78
C ASP A 522 -10.30 17.12 10.54
N PRO A 523 -10.82 17.29 9.32
CA PRO A 523 -11.79 18.35 9.02
C PRO A 523 -13.19 18.09 9.62
N LYS A 524 -13.45 16.90 10.18
CA LYS A 524 -14.76 16.56 10.78
C LYS A 524 -14.75 16.48 12.30
N ARG A 525 -13.57 16.41 12.93
CA ARG A 525 -13.45 16.43 14.39
C ARG A 525 -12.37 17.42 14.85
N LYS A 526 -12.81 18.57 15.36
CA LYS A 526 -11.93 19.57 15.99
C LYS A 526 -11.03 18.94 17.06
N GLY A 527 -9.74 19.24 16.98
CA GLY A 527 -8.72 18.73 17.90
C GLY A 527 -8.23 17.30 17.62
N LEU A 528 -8.75 16.61 16.60
CA LEU A 528 -8.20 15.35 16.12
C LEU A 528 -7.12 15.63 15.06
N LEU A 529 -5.88 15.24 15.35
CA LEU A 529 -4.72 15.46 14.47
C LEU A 529 -3.98 14.15 14.20
N TYR A 530 -3.40 14.04 13.01
CA TYR A 530 -2.53 12.93 12.61
C TYR A 530 -1.14 13.45 12.27
N ALA A 531 -0.09 12.73 12.69
CA ALA A 531 1.29 13.08 12.36
C ALA A 531 2.06 11.88 11.80
N GLY A 532 2.80 12.12 10.73
CA GLY A 532 3.75 11.19 10.14
C GLY A 532 5.19 11.53 10.57
N THR A 533 5.96 10.51 10.90
CA THR A 533 7.36 10.61 11.35
C THR A 533 8.27 9.69 10.55
N GLU A 534 9.58 9.74 10.81
CA GLU A 534 10.55 8.82 10.20
C GLU A 534 10.30 7.33 10.49
N THR A 535 9.64 7.02 11.61
CA THR A 535 9.51 5.64 12.10
C THR A 535 8.05 5.20 12.24
N GLY A 536 7.09 6.02 11.79
CA GLY A 536 5.68 5.67 11.84
C GLY A 536 4.74 6.83 12.15
N MET A 537 3.56 6.48 12.67
CA MET A 537 2.43 7.38 12.82
C MET A 537 2.08 7.71 14.28
N TYR A 538 1.55 8.92 14.49
CA TYR A 538 1.01 9.40 15.76
C TYR A 538 -0.37 10.04 15.58
N ILE A 539 -1.17 10.00 16.63
CA ILE A 539 -2.51 10.61 16.70
C ILE A 539 -2.67 11.45 17.96
N SER A 540 -3.36 12.58 17.85
CA SER A 540 -3.76 13.43 18.99
C SER A 540 -5.26 13.65 18.97
N PHE A 541 -5.92 13.53 20.13
CA PHE A 541 -7.36 13.81 20.31
C PHE A 541 -7.62 15.14 21.04
N ASN A 542 -6.55 15.90 21.33
CA ASN A 542 -6.58 17.11 22.12
C ASN A 542 -5.68 18.18 21.52
N ASP A 543 -5.77 18.32 20.19
CA ASP A 543 -5.24 19.50 19.50
C ASP A 543 -3.71 19.63 19.66
N GLY A 544 -3.02 18.49 19.61
CA GLY A 544 -1.56 18.39 19.68
C GLY A 544 -0.98 18.46 21.09
N GLN A 545 -1.80 18.68 22.13
CA GLN A 545 -1.30 18.76 23.51
C GLN A 545 -0.64 17.44 23.96
N ASN A 546 -1.18 16.31 23.52
CA ASN A 546 -0.60 14.98 23.72
C ASN A 546 -0.78 14.10 22.49
N TRP A 547 0.26 13.35 22.15
CA TRP A 547 0.28 12.39 21.05
C TRP A 547 0.40 10.96 21.55
N GLN A 548 -0.19 10.03 20.79
CA GLN A 548 -0.13 8.59 21.03
C GLN A 548 0.36 7.90 19.75
N ALA A 549 1.16 6.84 19.89
CA ALA A 549 1.57 6.04 18.74
C ALA A 549 0.34 5.43 18.06
N PHE A 550 0.29 5.50 16.73
CA PHE A 550 -0.84 5.10 15.91
C PHE A 550 -0.40 4.20 14.74
N GLN A 551 0.34 3.13 15.07
CA GLN A 551 1.02 2.29 14.09
C GLN A 551 0.12 1.20 13.48
N LEU A 552 -0.78 0.61 14.27
CA LEU A 552 -1.63 -0.53 13.84
C LEU A 552 -0.83 -1.65 13.15
N ASN A 553 -1.15 -1.99 11.89
CA ASN A 553 -0.44 -2.97 11.06
C ASN A 553 0.49 -2.34 10.02
N LEU A 554 0.70 -1.02 10.06
CA LEU A 554 1.68 -0.34 9.23
C LEU A 554 3.10 -0.75 9.68
N PRO A 555 4.02 -1.12 8.77
CA PRO A 555 5.41 -1.39 9.13
C PRO A 555 6.13 -0.12 9.62
N ILE A 556 7.24 -0.28 10.34
CA ILE A 556 8.12 0.85 10.70
C ILE A 556 8.78 1.35 9.42
N VAL A 557 8.32 2.50 8.91
CA VAL A 557 8.83 3.17 7.72
C VAL A 557 8.63 4.67 7.80
N PRO A 558 9.38 5.47 7.03
CA PRO A 558 9.14 6.90 6.91
C PRO A 558 7.75 7.18 6.34
N ILE A 559 7.02 8.06 7.03
CA ILE A 559 5.74 8.59 6.59
C ILE A 559 6.00 9.96 5.99
N THR A 560 6.00 10.03 4.67
CA THR A 560 6.43 11.22 3.91
C THR A 560 5.33 12.26 3.82
N ASP A 561 4.08 11.81 3.64
CA ASP A 561 2.92 12.68 3.53
C ASP A 561 1.60 11.97 3.89
N LEU A 562 0.57 12.77 4.19
CA LEU A 562 -0.77 12.31 4.57
C LEU A 562 -1.82 13.13 3.82
N THR A 563 -2.94 12.49 3.45
CA THR A 563 -4.12 13.22 2.99
C THR A 563 -5.41 12.57 3.49
N LEU A 564 -6.48 13.37 3.63
CA LEU A 564 -7.79 12.91 4.06
C LEU A 564 -8.80 13.09 2.93
N LYS A 565 -9.57 12.04 2.66
CA LYS A 565 -10.65 12.06 1.67
C LYS A 565 -11.80 11.18 2.15
N ASP A 566 -13.01 11.73 2.18
CA ASP A 566 -14.24 11.00 2.51
C ASP A 566 -14.11 10.10 3.74
N ASP A 567 -13.66 10.63 4.88
CA ASP A 567 -13.41 9.89 6.14
C ASP A 567 -12.39 8.75 6.01
N LYS A 568 -11.45 8.86 5.07
CA LYS A 568 -10.29 7.98 4.94
C LYS A 568 -9.01 8.75 5.21
N LEU A 569 -8.03 8.09 5.81
CA LEU A 569 -6.67 8.61 5.92
C LEU A 569 -5.78 7.82 4.97
N ILE A 570 -5.21 8.50 3.99
CA ILE A 570 -4.26 7.96 3.03
C ILE A 570 -2.85 8.32 3.48
N VAL A 571 -1.97 7.33 3.47
CA VAL A 571 -0.61 7.41 3.99
C VAL A 571 0.38 7.09 2.87
N ALA A 572 1.21 8.07 2.51
CA ALA A 572 2.37 7.86 1.66
C ALA A 572 3.56 7.41 2.50
N THR A 573 4.21 6.34 2.06
CA THR A 573 5.39 5.79 2.73
C THR A 573 6.60 5.80 1.81
N GLN A 574 7.78 5.77 2.40
CA GLN A 574 9.01 5.53 1.66
C GLN A 574 9.40 4.04 1.76
N GLY A 575 9.02 3.24 0.76
CA GLY A 575 9.44 1.85 0.60
C GLY A 575 8.40 0.79 0.97
N ARG A 576 7.14 1.18 1.24
CA ARG A 576 6.00 0.27 1.55
C ARG A 576 4.69 0.72 0.90
N SER A 577 4.78 1.44 -0.22
CA SER A 577 3.64 1.87 -1.03
C SER A 577 2.62 2.73 -0.26
N LEU A 578 1.36 2.76 -0.71
CA LEU A 578 0.25 3.49 -0.11
C LEU A 578 -0.47 2.63 0.92
N TRP A 579 -0.89 3.26 2.02
CA TRP A 579 -1.76 2.65 3.03
C TRP A 579 -2.99 3.50 3.26
N ILE A 580 -4.13 2.88 3.58
CA ILE A 580 -5.39 3.57 3.80
C ILE A 580 -6.05 3.05 5.07
N ILE A 581 -6.47 3.97 5.95
CA ILE A 581 -7.50 3.68 6.94
C ILE A 581 -8.84 4.03 6.29
N ASP A 582 -9.66 3.01 6.09
CA ASP A 582 -10.90 3.08 5.32
C ASP A 582 -12.04 3.86 5.98
N ASP A 583 -12.04 3.96 7.30
CA ASP A 583 -13.13 4.53 8.08
C ASP A 583 -12.62 5.22 9.36
N LEU A 584 -12.44 6.54 9.27
CA LEU A 584 -12.11 7.41 10.39
C LEU A 584 -13.31 7.72 11.29
N THR A 585 -14.54 7.39 10.88
CA THR A 585 -15.74 7.73 11.67
C THR A 585 -15.76 7.01 13.02
N VAL A 586 -15.08 5.87 13.16
CA VAL A 586 -14.83 5.23 14.46
C VAL A 586 -14.12 6.19 15.39
N LEU A 587 -13.04 6.81 14.91
CA LEU A 587 -12.26 7.77 15.69
C LEU A 587 -13.10 9.00 16.00
N HIS A 588 -13.91 9.50 15.06
CA HIS A 588 -14.81 10.62 15.31
C HIS A 588 -15.80 10.34 16.45
N GLN A 589 -16.25 9.09 16.56
CA GLN A 589 -17.20 8.65 17.57
C GLN A 589 -16.58 8.33 18.94
N LEU A 590 -15.25 8.33 19.09
CA LEU A 590 -14.58 8.12 20.38
C LEU A 590 -14.67 9.38 21.26
N ASP A 591 -15.81 9.54 21.93
CA ASP A 591 -16.09 10.58 22.92
C ASP A 591 -15.87 10.08 24.37
N SER A 592 -15.89 11.00 25.32
CA SER A 592 -15.73 10.70 26.75
C SER A 592 -16.85 9.85 27.34
N ALA A 593 -18.07 9.86 26.76
CA ALA A 593 -19.20 9.05 27.24
C ALA A 593 -18.96 7.56 26.97
N LYS A 594 -18.18 7.21 25.94
CA LYS A 594 -17.84 5.82 25.59
C LYS A 594 -16.66 5.23 26.37
N LYS A 595 -15.91 6.01 27.14
CA LYS A 595 -14.68 5.58 27.83
C LYS A 595 -14.86 4.38 28.78
N ASN A 596 -16.03 4.27 29.41
CA ASN A 596 -16.35 3.21 30.38
C ASN A 596 -17.29 2.12 29.82
N ALA A 597 -17.72 2.24 28.57
CA ALA A 597 -18.65 1.28 27.96
C ALA A 597 -18.00 -0.11 27.84
N THR A 598 -18.74 -1.14 28.25
CA THR A 598 -18.31 -2.54 28.11
C THR A 598 -18.55 -3.06 26.69
N THR A 599 -19.53 -2.48 25.99
CA THR A 599 -19.88 -2.77 24.60
C THR A 599 -20.23 -1.48 23.88
N ILE A 600 -19.65 -1.28 22.71
CA ILE A 600 -19.91 -0.12 21.85
C ILE A 600 -20.24 -0.64 20.47
N LEU A 601 -21.33 -0.16 19.87
CA LEU A 601 -21.61 -0.27 18.45
C LEU A 601 -21.33 1.10 17.85
N PHE A 602 -20.40 1.18 16.91
CA PHE A 602 -20.17 2.43 16.18
C PHE A 602 -21.20 2.54 15.07
N LYS A 603 -21.72 3.74 14.85
CA LYS A 603 -22.57 4.04 13.71
C LYS A 603 -21.77 3.70 12.44
N PRO A 604 -22.25 2.75 11.61
CA PRO A 604 -21.58 2.44 10.35
C PRO A 604 -21.57 3.66 9.44
N LYS A 605 -20.47 3.86 8.73
CA LYS A 605 -20.42 4.79 7.60
C LYS A 605 -21.40 4.35 6.51
N ASP A 606 -21.96 5.31 5.79
CA ASP A 606 -22.82 5.05 4.65
C ASP A 606 -22.06 4.23 3.59
N ALA A 607 -22.72 3.21 3.06
CA ALA A 607 -22.14 2.27 2.12
C ALA A 607 -22.72 2.47 0.72
N TYR A 608 -21.90 2.44 -0.31
CA TYR A 608 -22.38 2.44 -1.70
C TYR A 608 -22.74 1.03 -2.15
N ARG A 609 -23.79 0.91 -2.95
CA ARG A 609 -24.21 -0.32 -3.63
C ARG A 609 -23.31 -0.63 -4.85
N THR A 610 -22.00 -0.62 -4.67
CA THR A 610 -21.04 -0.78 -5.77
C THR A 610 -20.71 -2.24 -6.08
N LYS A 611 -19.93 -2.44 -7.14
CA LYS A 611 -19.19 -3.68 -7.42
C LYS A 611 -17.90 -3.74 -6.58
N GLY A 612 -17.09 -4.78 -6.82
CA GLY A 612 -15.85 -5.06 -6.10
C GLY A 612 -16.03 -5.88 -4.83
N ARG A 613 -14.91 -6.43 -4.35
CA ARG A 613 -14.80 -7.07 -3.03
C ARG A 613 -13.35 -7.02 -2.55
N ALA A 614 -13.14 -7.19 -1.25
CA ALA A 614 -11.82 -7.50 -0.73
C ALA A 614 -11.51 -8.98 -1.00
N ALA A 615 -10.32 -9.29 -1.54
CA ALA A 615 -9.80 -10.65 -1.56
C ALA A 615 -9.70 -11.21 -0.13
N ILE A 616 -10.06 -12.48 0.05
CA ILE A 616 -10.00 -13.15 1.36
C ILE A 616 -8.53 -13.30 1.80
N GLU A 617 -7.69 -13.70 0.85
CA GLU A 617 -6.24 -13.75 1.01
C GLU A 617 -5.65 -12.61 0.17
N PRO A 618 -5.04 -11.59 0.80
CA PRO A 618 -4.42 -10.48 0.08
C PRO A 618 -3.36 -10.96 -0.90
N SER A 619 -3.29 -10.30 -2.05
CA SER A 619 -2.21 -10.52 -3.01
C SER A 619 -0.87 -10.06 -2.43
N LYS A 620 0.22 -10.68 -2.89
CA LYS A 620 1.58 -10.22 -2.59
C LYS A 620 2.07 -9.16 -3.58
N THR A 621 1.41 -9.03 -4.73
CA THR A 621 1.83 -8.20 -5.86
C THR A 621 0.79 -7.15 -6.24
N GLU A 622 -0.42 -7.21 -5.68
CA GLU A 622 -1.51 -6.26 -5.95
C GLU A 622 -1.98 -5.61 -4.65
N GLY A 623 -2.56 -4.41 -4.77
CA GLY A 623 -3.17 -3.73 -3.65
C GLY A 623 -4.41 -4.47 -3.13
N GLN A 624 -4.62 -4.45 -1.82
CA GLN A 624 -5.85 -4.97 -1.24
C GLN A 624 -7.02 -4.04 -1.60
N ASN A 625 -8.07 -4.58 -2.21
CA ASN A 625 -9.27 -3.79 -2.51
C ASN A 625 -10.13 -3.58 -1.26
N HIS A 626 -10.86 -2.47 -1.25
CA HIS A 626 -11.82 -2.13 -0.20
C HIS A 626 -12.97 -3.17 -0.17
N PRO A 627 -13.41 -3.65 1.01
CA PRO A 627 -14.55 -4.56 1.10
C PRO A 627 -15.84 -3.88 0.63
N ALA A 628 -16.68 -4.61 -0.11
CA ALA A 628 -17.98 -4.10 -0.52
C ALA A 628 -19.06 -4.44 0.51
N GLY A 629 -19.90 -3.44 0.81
CA GLY A 629 -21.03 -3.56 1.71
C GLY A 629 -20.91 -2.66 2.94
N VAL A 630 -21.65 -3.00 3.99
CA VAL A 630 -21.76 -2.20 5.22
C VAL A 630 -20.68 -2.65 6.19
N LEU A 631 -19.67 -1.80 6.40
CA LEU A 631 -18.62 -2.01 7.38
C LEU A 631 -19.17 -1.69 8.78
N THR A 632 -19.40 -2.72 9.61
CA THR A 632 -19.89 -2.56 10.97
C THR A 632 -18.78 -2.80 11.96
N GLN A 633 -18.43 -1.77 12.71
CA GLN A 633 -17.40 -1.84 13.76
C GLN A 633 -18.04 -1.79 15.14
N PHE A 634 -17.50 -2.58 16.05
CA PHE A 634 -17.94 -2.62 17.44
C PHE A 634 -16.80 -2.99 18.36
N TYR A 635 -16.91 -2.59 19.62
CA TYR A 635 -15.92 -2.85 20.66
C TYR A 635 -16.53 -3.69 21.78
N LEU A 636 -15.78 -4.71 22.21
CA LEU A 636 -16.07 -5.54 23.37
C LEU A 636 -14.94 -5.41 24.37
N LYS A 637 -15.18 -4.77 25.52
CA LYS A 637 -14.16 -4.63 26.59
C LYS A 637 -13.65 -5.98 27.06
N ASP A 638 -14.56 -6.94 27.11
CA ASP A 638 -14.40 -8.32 27.54
C ASP A 638 -15.27 -9.24 26.65
N TRP A 639 -14.82 -10.48 26.45
CA TRP A 639 -15.56 -11.50 25.71
C TRP A 639 -15.08 -12.88 26.14
N ASP A 640 -16.02 -13.75 26.50
CA ASP A 640 -15.78 -15.18 26.74
C ASP A 640 -16.43 -16.04 25.67
N LYS A 641 -15.90 -17.26 25.46
CA LYS A 641 -16.46 -18.23 24.50
C LYS A 641 -17.93 -18.58 24.74
N LYS A 642 -18.45 -18.37 25.96
CA LYS A 642 -19.85 -18.59 26.33
C LYS A 642 -20.77 -17.43 25.93
N ASP A 643 -20.22 -16.24 25.68
CA ASP A 643 -21.01 -15.07 25.32
C ASP A 643 -21.62 -15.24 23.92
N SER A 644 -22.92 -14.94 23.81
CA SER A 644 -23.63 -14.87 22.54
C SER A 644 -23.56 -13.46 22.01
N ILE A 645 -22.91 -13.29 20.86
CA ILE A 645 -22.84 -12.02 20.13
C ILE A 645 -23.56 -12.19 18.79
N ALA A 646 -24.46 -11.26 18.45
CA ALA A 646 -25.11 -11.24 17.15
C ALA A 646 -25.18 -9.84 16.55
N LEU A 647 -25.04 -9.78 15.23
CA LEU A 647 -25.32 -8.60 14.40
C LEU A 647 -26.56 -8.87 13.55
N THR A 648 -27.59 -8.04 13.69
CA THR A 648 -28.83 -8.16 12.92
C THR A 648 -29.07 -6.89 12.12
N TYR A 649 -29.14 -7.03 10.79
CA TYR A 649 -29.41 -5.94 9.84
C TYR A 649 -30.88 -5.96 9.45
N MET A 650 -31.54 -4.80 9.53
CA MET A 650 -32.98 -4.68 9.36
C MET A 650 -33.36 -3.49 8.48
N SER A 651 -34.48 -3.63 7.77
CA SER A 651 -35.19 -2.49 7.17
C SER A 651 -35.74 -1.57 8.26
N MET A 652 -36.04 -0.32 7.91
CA MET A 652 -36.74 0.60 8.83
C MET A 652 -38.16 0.14 9.16
N ALA A 653 -38.76 -0.72 8.34
CA ALA A 653 -40.07 -1.35 8.60
C ALA A 653 -40.00 -2.52 9.60
N GLY A 654 -38.80 -2.98 9.96
CA GLY A 654 -38.59 -4.08 10.92
C GLY A 654 -38.36 -5.45 10.28
N ASP A 655 -38.15 -5.53 8.96
CA ASP A 655 -37.82 -6.78 8.29
C ASP A 655 -36.35 -7.13 8.52
N THR A 656 -36.07 -8.37 8.91
CA THR A 656 -34.69 -8.85 9.05
C THR A 656 -34.11 -9.19 7.68
N LEU A 657 -33.04 -8.51 7.30
CA LEU A 657 -32.33 -8.72 6.04
C LEU A 657 -31.21 -9.76 6.20
N ALA A 658 -30.42 -9.61 7.26
CA ALA A 658 -29.33 -10.53 7.57
C ALA A 658 -29.11 -10.64 9.09
N ASN A 659 -28.66 -11.80 9.53
CA ASN A 659 -28.31 -12.06 10.92
C ASN A 659 -27.05 -12.92 10.99
N PHE A 660 -26.07 -12.49 11.78
CA PHE A 660 -24.80 -13.18 12.00
C PHE A 660 -24.60 -13.38 13.50
N THR A 661 -24.23 -14.58 13.93
CA THR A 661 -24.10 -14.92 15.36
C THR A 661 -22.90 -15.82 15.62
N THR A 662 -22.31 -15.74 16.82
CA THR A 662 -21.21 -16.61 17.24
C THR A 662 -21.57 -18.11 17.23
N TYR A 663 -22.85 -18.44 17.40
CA TYR A 663 -23.36 -19.82 17.52
C TYR A 663 -24.21 -20.29 16.34
N SER A 664 -23.85 -19.92 15.10
CA SER A 664 -24.54 -20.43 13.92
C SER A 664 -23.99 -21.79 13.46
N ASP A 665 -24.88 -22.73 13.13
CA ASP A 665 -24.55 -23.98 12.43
C ASP A 665 -24.15 -23.74 10.96
N LYS A 666 -24.54 -22.59 10.40
CA LYS A 666 -24.22 -22.17 9.04
C LYS A 666 -22.93 -21.35 9.03
N LYS A 667 -21.89 -21.85 8.35
CA LYS A 667 -20.54 -21.25 8.33
C LYS A 667 -20.59 -19.79 7.85
N GLU A 668 -21.42 -19.48 6.87
CA GLU A 668 -21.62 -18.16 6.27
C GLU A 668 -22.38 -17.17 7.17
N LYS A 669 -23.09 -17.65 8.19
CA LYS A 669 -23.78 -16.81 9.19
C LYS A 669 -23.05 -16.77 10.54
N LYS A 670 -21.85 -17.35 10.61
CA LYS A 670 -21.04 -17.38 11.83
C LYS A 670 -20.25 -16.08 11.97
N LEU A 671 -20.48 -15.37 13.07
CA LEU A 671 -19.74 -14.16 13.43
C LEU A 671 -18.47 -14.53 14.21
N LYS A 672 -17.30 -14.09 13.71
CA LYS A 672 -16.03 -14.20 14.44
C LYS A 672 -15.82 -12.92 15.26
N VAL A 673 -15.55 -13.08 16.55
CA VAL A 673 -15.34 -11.96 17.48
C VAL A 673 -14.11 -12.20 18.35
N LYS A 674 -13.55 -11.12 18.90
CA LYS A 674 -12.46 -11.11 19.87
C LYS A 674 -12.69 -10.01 20.91
N LYS A 675 -11.96 -10.07 22.03
CA LYS A 675 -11.82 -8.94 22.96
C LYS A 675 -11.19 -7.76 22.22
N GLY A 676 -11.69 -6.55 22.46
CA GLY A 676 -11.26 -5.32 21.82
C GLY A 676 -12.13 -4.92 20.62
N GLY A 677 -11.53 -4.26 19.63
CA GLY A 677 -12.19 -3.82 18.40
C GLY A 677 -12.46 -4.98 17.44
N ASN A 678 -13.65 -5.00 16.85
CA ASN A 678 -14.14 -5.99 15.89
C ASN A 678 -14.72 -5.28 14.66
N THR A 679 -14.61 -5.92 13.50
CA THR A 679 -15.19 -5.46 12.23
C THR A 679 -15.91 -6.62 11.57
N HIS A 680 -17.12 -6.38 11.09
CA HIS A 680 -17.87 -7.30 10.24
C HIS A 680 -18.40 -6.56 9.02
N VAL A 681 -18.33 -7.20 7.84
CA VAL A 681 -18.83 -6.63 6.59
C VAL A 681 -20.06 -7.41 6.17
N TRP A 682 -21.21 -6.72 6.10
CA TRP A 682 -22.41 -7.25 5.48
C TRP A 682 -22.44 -6.84 4.01
N ASP A 683 -22.45 -7.82 3.11
CA ASP A 683 -22.46 -7.66 1.64
C ASP A 683 -23.76 -7.03 1.07
N THR A 684 -24.62 -6.51 1.94
CA THR A 684 -25.95 -5.94 1.67
C THR A 684 -26.98 -6.95 1.15
N ARG A 685 -26.66 -8.24 1.09
CA ARG A 685 -27.60 -9.25 0.59
C ARG A 685 -28.55 -9.72 1.67
N GLY A 686 -29.81 -9.85 1.29
CA GLY A 686 -30.87 -10.41 2.11
C GLY A 686 -30.82 -11.95 2.19
N LYS A 687 -31.98 -12.56 2.42
CA LYS A 687 -32.14 -14.01 2.47
C LYS A 687 -32.08 -14.62 1.05
N GLY A 688 -31.13 -15.52 0.84
CA GLY A 688 -31.04 -16.37 -0.36
C GLY A 688 -31.88 -17.65 -0.25
N ALA A 689 -31.72 -18.54 -1.23
CA ALA A 689 -32.32 -19.88 -1.23
C ALA A 689 -31.40 -20.93 -0.57
N GLU A 690 -31.97 -21.93 0.10
CA GLU A 690 -31.20 -23.05 0.67
C GLU A 690 -30.38 -23.77 -0.42
N LYS A 691 -29.08 -23.94 -0.23
CA LYS A 691 -28.24 -24.83 -1.06
C LYS A 691 -28.10 -26.18 -0.36
N LEU A 692 -28.42 -27.27 -1.07
CA LEU A 692 -28.24 -28.61 -0.51
C LEU A 692 -26.76 -29.03 -0.55
N GLU A 693 -26.34 -29.83 0.43
CA GLU A 693 -25.00 -30.40 0.46
C GLU A 693 -24.72 -31.23 -0.80
N GLY A 694 -23.53 -31.04 -1.37
CA GLY A 694 -23.10 -31.70 -2.63
C GLY A 694 -23.81 -31.21 -3.90
N MET A 695 -24.68 -30.21 -3.82
CA MET A 695 -25.42 -29.70 -4.98
C MET A 695 -24.49 -28.95 -5.94
N ILE A 696 -24.37 -29.48 -7.15
CA ILE A 696 -23.65 -28.86 -8.28
C ILE A 696 -24.66 -28.12 -9.16
N LEU A 697 -24.38 -26.85 -9.42
CA LEU A 697 -25.17 -25.97 -10.28
C LEU A 697 -24.27 -25.28 -11.31
N TRP A 698 -24.80 -25.00 -12.49
CA TRP A 698 -24.10 -24.27 -13.54
C TRP A 698 -24.63 -22.84 -13.65
N TRP A 699 -23.74 -21.85 -13.47
CA TRP A 699 -24.03 -20.42 -13.60
C TRP A 699 -25.35 -19.95 -12.95
N ALA A 700 -25.63 -20.50 -11.77
CA ALA A 700 -26.81 -20.19 -10.97
C ALA A 700 -26.42 -19.46 -9.69
N ASN A 701 -27.20 -18.44 -9.33
CA ASN A 701 -27.01 -17.66 -8.12
C ASN A 701 -28.16 -17.90 -7.14
N LEU A 702 -27.83 -18.36 -5.92
CA LEU A 702 -28.79 -18.59 -4.84
C LEU A 702 -28.72 -17.52 -3.75
N ASP A 703 -27.84 -16.53 -3.89
CA ASP A 703 -27.67 -15.47 -2.92
C ASP A 703 -28.90 -14.57 -2.86
N GLY A 704 -29.10 -13.92 -1.72
CA GLY A 704 -30.18 -12.96 -1.55
C GLY A 704 -30.04 -11.75 -2.47
N ALA A 705 -31.17 -11.11 -2.77
CA ALA A 705 -31.17 -9.82 -3.42
C ALA A 705 -30.37 -8.81 -2.59
N LYS A 706 -29.56 -7.97 -3.25
CA LYS A 706 -28.89 -6.83 -2.60
C LYS A 706 -29.96 -5.83 -2.14
N ALA A 707 -29.83 -5.29 -0.94
CA ALA A 707 -30.72 -4.27 -0.41
C ALA A 707 -30.76 -3.03 -1.33
N VAL A 708 -31.96 -2.48 -1.52
CA VAL A 708 -32.19 -1.28 -2.34
C VAL A 708 -31.61 -0.07 -1.60
N PRO A 709 -30.99 0.92 -2.27
CA PRO A 709 -30.49 2.10 -1.57
C PRO A 709 -31.58 2.78 -0.73
N GLY A 710 -31.23 3.15 0.50
CA GLY A 710 -32.17 3.59 1.53
C GLY A 710 -31.55 3.59 2.93
N THR A 711 -32.35 3.90 3.94
CA THR A 711 -31.93 3.88 5.35
C THR A 711 -32.22 2.54 5.99
N TYR A 712 -31.28 2.04 6.78
CA TYR A 712 -31.32 0.74 7.44
C TYR A 712 -30.84 0.84 8.89
N LYS A 713 -31.01 -0.24 9.64
CA LYS A 713 -30.58 -0.34 11.04
C LYS A 713 -29.77 -1.61 11.27
N VAL A 714 -28.74 -1.50 12.09
CA VAL A 714 -27.99 -2.64 12.62
C VAL A 714 -28.15 -2.71 14.13
N TYR A 715 -28.36 -3.92 14.64
CA TYR A 715 -28.41 -4.22 16.06
C TYR A 715 -27.20 -5.07 16.44
N LEU A 716 -26.50 -4.70 17.50
CA LEU A 716 -25.52 -5.52 18.19
C LEU A 716 -26.16 -6.08 19.46
N ASN A 717 -26.38 -7.39 19.49
CA ASN A 717 -26.86 -8.11 20.66
C ASN A 717 -25.69 -8.78 21.38
N ARG A 718 -25.56 -8.54 22.70
CA ARG A 718 -24.67 -9.26 23.62
C ARG A 718 -25.50 -9.86 24.75
N ASN A 719 -25.56 -11.18 24.81
CA ASN A 719 -26.26 -11.92 25.88
C ASN A 719 -27.69 -11.41 26.14
N GLY A 720 -28.44 -11.06 25.08
CA GLY A 720 -29.81 -10.56 25.16
C GLY A 720 -29.95 -9.04 25.25
N THR A 721 -28.88 -8.31 25.61
CA THR A 721 -28.89 -6.83 25.59
C THR A 721 -28.56 -6.33 24.19
N SER A 722 -29.38 -5.44 23.64
CA SER A 722 -29.24 -4.96 22.26
C SER A 722 -29.03 -3.45 22.21
N ILE A 723 -28.07 -3.01 21.40
CA ILE A 723 -27.86 -1.61 21.01
C ILE A 723 -27.95 -1.51 19.49
N SER A 724 -28.40 -0.36 18.98
CA SER A 724 -28.66 -0.19 17.55
C SER A 724 -28.17 1.13 17.01
N GLU A 725 -27.75 1.11 15.75
CA GLU A 725 -27.36 2.30 14.98
C GLU A 725 -28.00 2.28 13.59
N THR A 726 -28.18 3.46 13.00
CA THR A 726 -28.68 3.61 11.62
C THR A 726 -27.55 3.88 10.64
N PHE A 727 -27.74 3.49 9.39
CA PHE A 727 -26.81 3.76 8.28
C PHE A 727 -27.59 3.84 6.96
N ALA A 728 -27.02 4.48 5.95
CA ALA A 728 -27.57 4.48 4.60
C ALA A 728 -26.81 3.52 3.67
N ILE A 729 -27.56 2.91 2.75
CA ILE A 729 -27.01 2.36 1.51
C ILE A 729 -27.30 3.37 0.41
N LEU A 730 -26.27 3.87 -0.26
CA LEU A 730 -26.35 4.86 -1.34
C LEU A 730 -26.28 4.17 -2.70
N PRO A 731 -26.96 4.70 -3.74
CA PRO A 731 -26.77 4.20 -5.10
C PRO A 731 -25.33 4.45 -5.55
N ASP A 732 -24.76 3.55 -6.36
CA ASP A 732 -23.49 3.83 -7.05
C ASP A 732 -23.69 5.07 -7.94
N PRO A 733 -22.88 6.15 -7.79
CA PRO A 733 -22.95 7.34 -8.64
C PRO A 733 -22.82 7.05 -10.15
N ARG A 734 -22.28 5.88 -10.51
CA ARG A 734 -22.16 5.41 -11.90
C ARG A 734 -23.42 4.68 -12.41
N ALA A 735 -24.41 4.43 -11.56
CA ALA A 735 -25.61 3.66 -11.93
C ALA A 735 -26.51 4.43 -12.91
N GLU A 736 -27.01 3.74 -13.92
CA GLU A 736 -27.86 4.30 -15.00
C GLU A 736 -29.37 4.16 -14.72
N VAL A 737 -29.76 3.72 -13.52
CA VAL A 737 -31.13 3.30 -13.21
C VAL A 737 -31.68 3.96 -11.95
N SER A 738 -33.01 4.01 -11.86
CA SER A 738 -33.69 4.59 -10.71
C SER A 738 -33.74 3.63 -9.51
N LEU A 739 -33.98 4.17 -8.31
CA LEU A 739 -34.24 3.35 -7.12
C LEU A 739 -35.47 2.43 -7.30
N ALA A 740 -36.47 2.87 -8.06
CA ALA A 740 -37.65 2.07 -8.37
C ALA A 740 -37.30 0.85 -9.24
N ASP A 741 -36.32 0.99 -10.13
CA ASP A 741 -35.86 -0.13 -10.96
C ASP A 741 -35.01 -1.12 -10.16
N MET A 742 -34.16 -0.62 -9.26
CA MET A 742 -33.44 -1.45 -8.28
C MET A 742 -34.42 -2.21 -7.37
N GLN A 743 -35.57 -1.62 -7.02
CA GLN A 743 -36.63 -2.31 -6.29
C GLN A 743 -37.26 -3.45 -7.11
N LYS A 744 -37.57 -3.21 -8.40
CA LYS A 744 -38.06 -4.29 -9.28
C LYS A 744 -37.06 -5.46 -9.37
N GLN A 745 -35.77 -5.15 -9.43
CA GLN A 745 -34.71 -6.15 -9.38
C GLN A 745 -34.73 -6.95 -8.06
N TYR A 746 -34.81 -6.24 -6.93
CA TYR A 746 -34.89 -6.86 -5.60
C TYR A 746 -36.07 -7.82 -5.49
N ASP A 747 -37.26 -7.37 -5.90
CA ASP A 747 -38.49 -8.15 -5.86
C ASP A 747 -38.40 -9.38 -6.76
N PHE A 748 -37.82 -9.23 -7.95
CA PHE A 748 -37.63 -10.31 -8.91
C PHE A 748 -36.76 -11.44 -8.36
N ILE A 749 -35.57 -11.09 -7.84
CA ILE A 749 -34.62 -12.06 -7.26
C ILE A 749 -35.20 -12.70 -6.00
N SER A 750 -35.87 -11.90 -5.15
CA SER A 750 -36.48 -12.40 -3.91
C SER A 750 -37.57 -13.44 -4.16
N ASP A 751 -38.41 -13.21 -5.17
CA ASP A 751 -39.47 -14.15 -5.55
C ASP A 751 -38.90 -15.44 -6.18
N ILE A 752 -37.86 -15.33 -7.03
CA ILE A 752 -37.12 -16.49 -7.54
C ILE A 752 -36.56 -17.33 -6.38
N ASN A 753 -35.87 -16.68 -5.44
CA ASN A 753 -35.28 -17.36 -4.30
C ASN A 753 -36.33 -18.03 -3.40
N SER A 754 -37.49 -17.41 -3.21
CA SER A 754 -38.62 -18.00 -2.48
C SER A 754 -39.08 -19.31 -3.13
N THR A 755 -39.19 -19.33 -4.46
CA THR A 755 -39.59 -20.52 -5.23
C THR A 755 -38.53 -21.62 -5.15
N ILE A 756 -37.25 -21.27 -5.32
CA ILE A 756 -36.14 -22.23 -5.25
C ILE A 756 -35.98 -22.79 -3.82
N ASP A 757 -36.07 -21.96 -2.80
CA ASP A 757 -35.95 -22.37 -1.39
C ASP A 757 -37.02 -23.41 -1.02
N LYS A 758 -38.27 -23.20 -1.46
CA LYS A 758 -39.34 -24.19 -1.32
C LYS A 758 -38.98 -25.49 -2.02
N ALA A 759 -38.50 -25.42 -3.27
CA ALA A 759 -38.12 -26.61 -4.03
C ALA A 759 -36.96 -27.38 -3.41
N HIS A 760 -35.90 -26.71 -2.97
CA HIS A 760 -34.75 -27.34 -2.33
C HIS A 760 -35.11 -27.95 -0.97
N LYS A 761 -35.96 -27.29 -0.18
CA LYS A 761 -36.50 -27.87 1.07
C LYS A 761 -37.36 -29.10 0.80
N SER A 762 -38.16 -29.10 -0.28
CA SER A 762 -38.91 -30.29 -0.70
C SER A 762 -37.98 -31.42 -1.16
N ILE A 763 -36.91 -31.14 -1.92
CA ILE A 763 -35.88 -32.15 -2.27
C ILE A 763 -35.23 -32.73 -1.00
N LYS A 764 -34.90 -31.88 -0.02
CA LYS A 764 -34.33 -32.32 1.27
C LYS A 764 -35.28 -33.27 2.00
N LYS A 765 -36.60 -33.03 1.95
CA LYS A 765 -37.63 -33.92 2.49
C LYS A 765 -37.74 -35.21 1.66
N ILE A 766 -37.76 -35.11 0.33
CA ILE A 766 -37.78 -36.26 -0.60
C ILE A 766 -36.65 -37.23 -0.26
N ARG A 767 -35.40 -36.75 -0.17
CA ARG A 767 -34.24 -37.60 0.15
C ARG A 767 -34.36 -38.34 1.48
N LYS A 768 -34.95 -37.69 2.49
CA LYS A 768 -35.22 -38.34 3.79
C LYS A 768 -36.28 -39.44 3.65
N ILE A 769 -37.37 -39.14 2.96
CA ILE A 769 -38.49 -40.09 2.77
C ILE A 769 -38.05 -41.28 1.92
N THR A 770 -37.35 -41.06 0.80
CA THR A 770 -36.88 -42.14 -0.09
C THR A 770 -35.84 -43.03 0.60
N SER A 771 -35.03 -42.48 1.51
CA SER A 771 -34.15 -43.27 2.38
C SER A 771 -34.94 -44.19 3.31
N GLN A 772 -35.97 -43.67 3.98
CA GLN A 772 -36.86 -44.47 4.84
C GLN A 772 -37.63 -45.54 4.07
N LEU A 773 -38.19 -45.19 2.91
CA LEU A 773 -38.87 -46.15 2.04
C LEU A 773 -37.91 -47.24 1.55
N SER A 774 -36.67 -46.89 1.22
CA SER A 774 -35.66 -47.88 0.82
C SER A 774 -35.29 -48.83 1.96
N ALA A 775 -35.15 -48.31 3.18
CA ALA A 775 -34.91 -49.13 4.37
C ALA A 775 -36.08 -50.08 4.62
N PHE A 776 -37.32 -49.58 4.54
CA PHE A 776 -38.53 -50.39 4.67
C PHE A 776 -38.61 -51.50 3.61
N THR A 777 -38.44 -51.15 2.32
CA THR A 777 -38.44 -52.11 1.21
C THR A 777 -37.36 -53.18 1.37
N LYS A 778 -36.18 -52.81 1.91
CA LYS A 778 -35.10 -53.77 2.20
C LYS A 778 -35.47 -54.69 3.36
N GLN A 779 -35.99 -54.12 4.45
CA GLN A 779 -36.34 -54.82 5.69
C GLN A 779 -37.43 -55.88 5.46
N TYR A 780 -38.47 -55.55 4.69
CA TYR A 780 -39.63 -56.42 4.48
C TYR A 780 -39.60 -57.19 3.16
N LYS A 781 -38.43 -57.26 2.52
CA LYS A 781 -38.27 -57.92 1.23
C LYS A 781 -38.59 -59.41 1.34
N GLY A 782 -39.55 -59.90 0.54
CA GLY A 782 -39.93 -61.31 0.51
C GLY A 782 -40.89 -61.75 1.62
N ASN A 783 -41.38 -60.83 2.46
CA ASN A 783 -42.45 -61.13 3.40
C ASN A 783 -43.82 -60.99 2.72
N SER A 784 -44.52 -62.11 2.58
CA SER A 784 -45.84 -62.21 1.92
C SER A 784 -46.92 -61.35 2.57
N THR A 785 -46.84 -61.08 3.87
CA THR A 785 -47.82 -60.23 4.58
C THR A 785 -47.65 -58.74 4.31
N THR A 786 -46.53 -58.34 3.71
CA THR A 786 -46.18 -56.93 3.44
C THR A 786 -46.02 -56.61 1.96
N GLU A 787 -46.33 -57.56 1.06
CA GLU A 787 -46.06 -57.45 -0.38
C GLU A 787 -46.69 -56.20 -1.00
N ASP A 788 -47.98 -55.95 -0.75
CA ASP A 788 -48.69 -54.75 -1.21
C ASP A 788 -48.07 -53.44 -0.68
N LEU A 789 -47.58 -53.47 0.58
CA LEU A 789 -46.95 -52.31 1.21
C LEU A 789 -45.58 -52.03 0.61
N VAL A 790 -44.80 -53.08 0.32
CA VAL A 790 -43.49 -53.01 -0.35
C VAL A 790 -43.65 -52.49 -1.78
N GLU A 791 -44.69 -52.92 -2.50
CA GLU A 791 -45.02 -52.39 -3.82
C GLU A 791 -45.39 -50.89 -3.74
N LYS A 792 -46.27 -50.52 -2.80
CA LYS A 792 -46.65 -49.12 -2.57
C LYS A 792 -45.44 -48.24 -2.22
N ALA A 793 -44.55 -48.70 -1.32
CA ALA A 793 -43.31 -48.01 -0.99
C ALA A 793 -42.42 -47.78 -2.21
N THR A 794 -42.28 -48.81 -3.06
CA THR A 794 -41.48 -48.73 -4.30
C THR A 794 -42.06 -47.72 -5.28
N LYS A 795 -43.39 -47.71 -5.46
CA LYS A 795 -44.10 -46.75 -6.32
C LYS A 795 -43.98 -45.31 -5.79
N MET A 796 -44.14 -45.12 -4.49
CA MET A 796 -43.97 -43.81 -3.84
C MET A 796 -42.54 -43.30 -3.99
N LYS A 797 -41.54 -44.17 -3.74
CA LYS A 797 -40.13 -43.83 -3.92
C LYS A 797 -39.85 -43.35 -5.34
N LYS A 798 -40.31 -44.10 -6.35
CA LYS A 798 -40.15 -43.71 -7.77
C LYS A 798 -40.83 -42.36 -8.06
N GLY A 799 -42.03 -42.13 -7.56
CA GLY A 799 -42.73 -40.85 -7.70
C GLY A 799 -41.94 -39.67 -7.13
N PHE A 800 -41.41 -39.82 -5.91
CA PHE A 800 -40.55 -38.79 -5.31
C PHE A 800 -39.25 -38.57 -6.06
N GLU A 801 -38.62 -39.63 -6.57
CA GLU A 801 -37.40 -39.53 -7.39
C GLU A 801 -37.63 -38.81 -8.72
N GLU A 802 -38.79 -39.01 -9.37
CA GLU A 802 -39.12 -38.28 -10.60
C GLU A 802 -39.33 -36.78 -10.34
N ILE A 803 -39.95 -36.42 -9.20
CA ILE A 803 -40.05 -35.03 -8.76
C ILE A 803 -38.65 -34.43 -8.53
N GLU A 804 -37.77 -35.14 -7.81
CA GLU A 804 -36.40 -34.67 -7.59
C GLU A 804 -35.65 -34.51 -8.92
N LYS A 805 -35.73 -35.47 -9.85
CA LYS A 805 -35.08 -35.39 -11.17
C LYS A 805 -35.60 -34.25 -12.04
N ALA A 806 -36.87 -33.85 -11.87
CA ALA A 806 -37.46 -32.70 -12.56
C ALA A 806 -36.96 -31.38 -11.96
N LEU A 807 -36.84 -31.30 -10.63
CA LEU A 807 -36.38 -30.12 -9.92
C LEU A 807 -34.85 -29.94 -10.00
N TYR A 808 -34.07 -31.01 -9.88
CA TYR A 808 -32.60 -31.02 -9.79
C TYR A 808 -31.96 -32.17 -10.62
N GLN A 809 -30.77 -31.93 -11.17
CA GLN A 809 -30.04 -32.94 -11.94
C GLN A 809 -29.25 -33.88 -11.02
N THR A 810 -29.84 -35.03 -10.67
CA THR A 810 -29.27 -35.98 -9.70
C THR A 810 -28.06 -36.76 -10.20
N LYS A 811 -27.73 -36.70 -11.50
CA LYS A 811 -26.55 -37.36 -12.08
C LYS A 811 -25.24 -36.60 -11.86
N ASN A 812 -25.29 -35.33 -11.46
CA ASN A 812 -24.09 -34.51 -11.29
C ASN A 812 -23.22 -35.01 -10.13
N ARG A 813 -21.93 -35.22 -10.39
CA ARG A 813 -20.87 -35.60 -9.46
C ARG A 813 -19.65 -34.69 -9.56
N SER A 814 -19.48 -33.99 -10.70
CA SER A 814 -18.42 -33.02 -10.96
C SER A 814 -18.98 -31.69 -11.48
N GLY A 815 -18.24 -30.60 -11.28
CA GLY A 815 -18.66 -29.23 -11.65
C GLY A 815 -18.95 -29.03 -13.14
N GLN A 816 -18.36 -29.86 -14.01
CA GLN A 816 -18.54 -29.81 -15.47
C GLN A 816 -19.61 -30.79 -15.99
N ASP A 817 -20.16 -31.66 -15.14
CA ASP A 817 -21.23 -32.59 -15.52
C ASP A 817 -22.51 -31.93 -16.09
N PRO A 818 -22.87 -30.68 -15.74
CA PRO A 818 -23.97 -29.97 -16.40
C PRO A 818 -23.85 -29.89 -17.93
N LEU A 819 -22.65 -30.07 -18.51
CA LEU A 819 -22.45 -30.19 -19.96
C LEU A 819 -22.91 -31.54 -20.52
N ASN A 820 -22.80 -32.62 -19.73
CA ASN A 820 -23.22 -33.98 -20.10
C ASN A 820 -24.69 -34.24 -19.76
N PHE A 821 -25.18 -33.63 -18.68
CA PHE A 821 -26.52 -33.83 -18.15
C PHE A 821 -27.25 -32.49 -18.05
N PRO A 822 -28.31 -32.26 -18.85
CA PRO A 822 -28.99 -30.98 -18.89
C PRO A 822 -29.44 -30.48 -17.51
N ILE A 823 -29.20 -29.21 -17.23
CA ILE A 823 -29.66 -28.56 -16.01
C ILE A 823 -31.19 -28.60 -15.90
N ARG A 824 -31.68 -28.66 -14.65
CA ARG A 824 -33.10 -28.82 -14.31
C ARG A 824 -33.73 -27.53 -13.79
N LEU A 825 -35.03 -27.59 -13.45
CA LEU A 825 -35.87 -26.41 -13.25
C LEU A 825 -35.30 -25.40 -12.25
N THR A 826 -34.80 -25.86 -11.10
CA THR A 826 -34.26 -24.97 -10.06
C THR A 826 -32.98 -24.27 -10.49
N ASN A 827 -32.07 -24.97 -11.19
CA ASN A 827 -30.87 -24.35 -11.77
C ASN A 827 -31.24 -23.34 -12.86
N LYS A 828 -32.19 -23.67 -13.75
CA LYS A 828 -32.63 -22.76 -14.81
C LYS A 828 -33.25 -21.49 -14.24
N LEU A 829 -34.05 -21.62 -13.19
CA LEU A 829 -34.64 -20.46 -12.52
C LEU A 829 -33.57 -19.63 -11.78
N ALA A 830 -32.66 -20.28 -11.06
CA ALA A 830 -31.54 -19.63 -10.36
C ALA A 830 -30.54 -18.96 -11.31
N HIS A 831 -30.48 -19.38 -12.57
CA HIS A 831 -29.66 -18.75 -13.59
C HIS A 831 -30.15 -17.33 -13.92
N LEU A 832 -31.47 -17.06 -13.86
CA LEU A 832 -32.01 -15.71 -14.04
C LEU A 832 -31.49 -14.74 -12.95
N ASN A 833 -31.29 -15.21 -11.72
CA ASN A 833 -30.63 -14.39 -10.69
C ASN A 833 -29.21 -13.98 -11.12
N SER A 834 -28.44 -14.89 -11.75
CA SER A 834 -27.10 -14.57 -12.24
C SER A 834 -27.12 -13.49 -13.32
N LEU A 835 -28.09 -13.54 -14.25
CA LEU A 835 -28.25 -12.54 -15.32
C LEU A 835 -28.66 -11.18 -14.76
N VAL A 836 -29.72 -11.16 -13.98
CA VAL A 836 -30.33 -9.91 -13.48
C VAL A 836 -29.43 -9.24 -12.44
N SER A 837 -28.55 -9.97 -11.74
CA SER A 837 -27.63 -9.41 -10.76
C SER A 837 -26.24 -9.03 -11.28
N ILE A 838 -26.03 -9.02 -12.61
CA ILE A 838 -24.79 -8.53 -13.23
C ILE A 838 -24.54 -7.07 -12.85
N ASP A 839 -25.59 -6.26 -12.88
CA ASP A 839 -25.58 -4.87 -12.45
C ASP A 839 -26.94 -4.49 -11.85
N ASP A 840 -27.26 -3.22 -11.68
CA ASP A 840 -28.45 -2.75 -10.97
C ASP A 840 -29.74 -2.62 -11.82
N PHE A 841 -29.72 -3.04 -13.09
CA PHE A 841 -30.88 -2.97 -13.99
C PHE A 841 -32.09 -3.80 -13.50
N PRO A 842 -33.33 -3.36 -13.80
CA PRO A 842 -34.52 -4.15 -13.56
C PRO A 842 -34.54 -5.39 -14.48
N PRO A 843 -35.31 -6.44 -14.16
CA PRO A 843 -35.45 -7.59 -15.06
C PRO A 843 -36.05 -7.15 -16.40
N THR A 844 -35.57 -7.76 -17.48
CA THR A 844 -36.16 -7.57 -18.82
C THR A 844 -37.54 -8.25 -18.90
N GLU A 845 -38.32 -7.91 -19.93
CA GLU A 845 -39.60 -8.59 -20.20
C GLU A 845 -39.41 -10.09 -20.42
N GLN A 846 -38.30 -10.48 -21.06
CA GLN A 846 -37.95 -11.88 -21.30
C GLN A 846 -37.55 -12.60 -20.01
N ASP A 847 -36.83 -11.94 -19.09
CA ASP A 847 -36.53 -12.51 -17.77
C ASP A 847 -37.82 -12.82 -17.00
N ILE A 848 -38.81 -11.91 -17.04
CA ILE A 848 -40.12 -12.10 -16.42
C ILE A 848 -40.88 -13.25 -17.08
N ALA A 849 -40.90 -13.32 -18.41
CA ALA A 849 -41.57 -14.40 -19.15
C ALA A 849 -40.99 -15.77 -18.79
N VAL A 850 -39.66 -15.92 -18.80
CA VAL A 850 -38.98 -17.18 -18.47
C VAL A 850 -39.16 -17.53 -17.00
N LYS A 851 -39.07 -16.55 -16.09
CA LYS A 851 -39.36 -16.75 -14.65
C LYS A 851 -40.75 -17.34 -14.46
N ASN A 852 -41.76 -16.77 -15.09
CA ASN A 852 -43.16 -17.20 -14.96
C ASN A 852 -43.36 -18.64 -15.47
N GLU A 853 -42.76 -18.97 -16.63
CA GLU A 853 -42.81 -20.32 -17.19
C GLU A 853 -42.16 -21.35 -16.25
N LEU A 854 -40.94 -21.08 -15.79
CA LEU A 854 -40.19 -22.00 -14.93
C LEU A 854 -40.84 -22.14 -13.55
N THR A 855 -41.32 -21.04 -12.97
CA THR A 855 -42.03 -21.03 -11.68
C THR A 855 -43.31 -21.86 -11.76
N THR A 856 -44.06 -21.75 -12.86
CA THR A 856 -45.26 -22.57 -13.10
C THR A 856 -44.90 -24.07 -13.12
N LYS A 857 -43.83 -24.44 -13.83
CA LYS A 857 -43.35 -25.83 -13.91
C LYS A 857 -42.87 -26.35 -12.54
N ILE A 858 -42.17 -25.53 -11.75
CA ILE A 858 -41.73 -25.89 -10.40
C ILE A 858 -42.94 -26.08 -9.48
N ASN A 859 -43.89 -25.14 -9.48
CA ASN A 859 -45.07 -25.21 -8.63
C ASN A 859 -45.95 -26.44 -8.95
N ALA A 860 -46.00 -26.89 -10.21
CA ALA A 860 -46.66 -28.15 -10.56
C ALA A 860 -45.99 -29.37 -9.89
N GLN A 861 -44.65 -29.41 -9.86
CA GLN A 861 -43.90 -30.45 -9.15
C GLN A 861 -44.10 -30.37 -7.63
N LEU A 862 -44.11 -29.17 -7.05
CA LEU A 862 -44.36 -28.97 -5.62
C LEU A 862 -45.78 -29.39 -5.21
N LYS A 863 -46.79 -29.06 -6.02
CA LYS A 863 -48.17 -29.51 -5.80
C LYS A 863 -48.28 -31.04 -5.85
N THR A 864 -47.52 -31.69 -6.74
CA THR A 864 -47.49 -33.16 -6.84
C THR A 864 -46.80 -33.76 -5.61
N PHE A 865 -45.70 -33.15 -5.15
CA PHE A 865 -45.03 -33.52 -3.91
C PHE A 865 -45.97 -33.40 -2.70
N ASP A 866 -46.64 -32.27 -2.52
CA ASP A 866 -47.55 -32.04 -1.40
C ASP A 866 -48.71 -33.05 -1.39
N ALA A 867 -49.29 -33.36 -2.55
CA ALA A 867 -50.33 -34.38 -2.66
C ALA A 867 -49.84 -35.79 -2.28
N MET A 868 -48.59 -36.14 -2.62
CA MET A 868 -47.98 -37.41 -2.21
C MET A 868 -47.70 -37.45 -0.70
N ILE A 869 -47.29 -36.34 -0.09
CA ILE A 869 -47.12 -36.24 1.36
C ILE A 869 -48.47 -36.38 2.08
N ASP A 870 -49.48 -35.63 1.66
CA ASP A 870 -50.74 -35.52 2.38
C ASP A 870 -51.60 -36.77 2.25
N ARG A 871 -51.56 -37.44 1.10
CA ARG A 871 -52.36 -38.65 0.83
C ARG A 871 -51.56 -39.92 1.00
N GLU A 872 -50.52 -40.10 0.17
CA GLU A 872 -49.86 -41.40 0.03
C GLU A 872 -49.09 -41.79 1.31
N ILE A 873 -48.41 -40.84 1.98
CA ILE A 873 -47.73 -41.14 3.26
C ILE A 873 -48.73 -41.47 4.37
N LYS A 874 -49.85 -40.75 4.43
CA LYS A 874 -50.90 -41.02 5.44
C LYS A 874 -51.48 -42.41 5.27
N GLU A 875 -51.82 -42.79 4.05
CA GLU A 875 -52.32 -44.12 3.74
C GLU A 875 -51.27 -45.20 3.99
N PHE A 876 -50.01 -44.95 3.62
CA PHE A 876 -48.90 -45.87 3.87
C PHE A 876 -48.72 -46.13 5.37
N ASN A 877 -48.69 -45.06 6.19
CA ASN A 877 -48.55 -45.18 7.64
C ASN A 877 -49.74 -45.90 8.28
N LYS A 878 -50.97 -45.66 7.79
CA LYS A 878 -52.15 -46.38 8.27
C LYS A 878 -52.01 -47.88 8.01
N ALA A 879 -51.71 -48.27 6.77
CA ALA A 879 -51.57 -49.66 6.39
C ALA A 879 -50.36 -50.34 7.07
N PHE A 880 -49.26 -49.63 7.30
CA PHE A 880 -48.12 -50.11 8.11
C PHE A 880 -48.55 -50.46 9.55
N ASN A 881 -49.34 -49.59 10.19
CA ASN A 881 -49.83 -49.80 11.55
C ASN A 881 -50.88 -50.91 11.64
N ASP A 882 -51.79 -50.99 10.65
CA ASP A 882 -52.83 -52.02 10.59
C ASP A 882 -52.22 -53.44 10.51
N LEU A 883 -51.07 -53.57 9.85
CA LEU A 883 -50.28 -54.81 9.76
C LEU A 883 -49.42 -55.08 11.00
N LYS A 884 -49.43 -54.21 12.02
CA LYS A 884 -48.65 -54.31 13.27
C LYS A 884 -47.15 -54.56 13.03
N LEU A 885 -46.60 -53.88 12.03
CA LEU A 885 -45.21 -54.04 11.63
C LEU A 885 -44.24 -53.38 12.62
N ASN A 886 -43.06 -53.97 12.77
CA ASN A 886 -42.03 -53.46 13.66
C ASN A 886 -41.25 -52.32 12.98
N TYR A 887 -41.19 -51.16 13.64
CA TYR A 887 -40.38 -50.03 13.17
C TYR A 887 -38.87 -50.27 13.36
N LEU A 888 -38.49 -50.97 14.43
CA LEU A 888 -37.11 -51.37 14.73
C LEU A 888 -37.03 -52.90 14.78
N PHE A 889 -35.95 -53.45 14.26
CA PHE A 889 -35.64 -54.87 14.29
C PHE A 889 -34.14 -55.04 14.56
N ILE A 890 -33.78 -56.19 15.10
CA ILE A 890 -32.39 -56.59 15.28
C ILE A 890 -32.05 -57.45 14.06
N GLU A 891 -31.07 -57.03 13.25
CA GLU A 891 -30.49 -57.91 12.23
C GLU A 891 -29.77 -59.04 12.98
N GLU A 892 -30.08 -60.30 12.65
CA GLU A 892 -29.27 -61.45 13.08
C GLU A 892 -27.93 -61.50 12.34
#